data_AF-A0A8C5Y5Z4-F1
#
_entry.id   AF-A0A8C5Y5Z4-F1
#
_cell.length_a   1.000
_cell.length_b   1.000
_cell.length_c   1.000
_cell.angle_alpha   90.00
_cell.angle_beta   90.00
_cell.angle_gamma   90.00
#
_symmetry.space_group_name_H-M   'P 1'
#
loop_
_entity.id
_entity.type
_entity.pdbx_description
1 polymer ?
#
loop_
_entity_poly.entity_id
_entity_poly.type
_entity_poly.pdbx_seq_one_letter_code
_entity_poly.pdbx_strand_id
1 'polypeptide(L)'
;MSRIYSTTKVCFPNKTATCWSLDPELTNILASSRSYARLLFAWEGWHDAVGIPLKALYQDFCTLSNEAYRLDGFSDTGAYWRSWYSSPTFEEDLEHLYQQLEPLYLNLHAYVRRALHRRYGDRYVNLRGPIPAHLLGDMWAQSWDNLYDMVVPYPGKANLDVTSTMVQQGWNVTHMFRVAEEFFTSLGLSPMPPEFWAESMLEKPADGREVVCHASAWDFYNRKDFRIKQCTRVTMDQLSTVHHEMGHVQYYLQYKDQPVSLREGANPGFHEAIGDVLALSVSTPAHLHKIGLLDRVTNDTESDINYLLKMALEKIAFLPFGYLVDQWRWGVFSGRTPPSRYNFDWWYLRTKYQGICPPVVRNETHFDAGAKFHVPNVTPYIRYFVSFVLQFQFHQALCKEAGHQGPLHQCDIYQSTQAGAKLQEVLKAGSSQPWQDVLKNMTGSDALDAQPLLDYFQPVSQWLQEQNQQNNEVLGWPEYQWRPPLPDNYPEGIDLVTDEAEARKFVEEYDQTSQVVWNEYAEANWNYNTNITTETSEILLQKNMQTANHTLQWGVRARQFDVNNFQNATTKRIIKKVQDLERAALPAPELQEYNRILMDMEHKYSVATVCHTNGTCLQLEPDLINVMATSRKYEELLWAWKGWRDKVGKDVLPLFPKYVELTNKAAWLNGYTDGGDSWRSMYETPSLEQDLEQLYQQLQPLYLNLHAYVRRALHRHYGAQHINLEGPIPAHLLGNMWAQTWSNIYDLVVPFPSAPSLDATAAMIKQGWTPRRMFEEADNFFTSLGLLPVPPEFWNKSMLEKPTDGREVVCHASAWDFYNGKDFRIKQCTTVNMEDLVVAHHEMGHIQYFMQYKDLPVSLREGANPGFHEAIGDVLALSVSTPKHLHSINLLSSEGGGYEHDINFLMKMALDKIAFIPFSYLVDQWRWRVFDGSISQENYNQEWWSLRLKYQGLCPPVPRSQGDFDPGAKFHIPSSVPYIRYFVSFIIQFQFHEALCQAAGHQGPLHKCDIYQSKAAGQRLADTMKLGFSKPWPEAMKLITGQPNMSASAMLNYFKPLLDWLITENGRHGEKLGWPQYNWTPDSARAEGTQPNAGRVNFLGLNLDEQQARVGQWVLLFLGVALLVATLGLTQRLFSIRQHSLHRPHRRPQFGSEVELRHS
;
A
#
# COMPACT_ATOMS: atom_id res chain seq x y z
N MET A 1 37.76 -8.90 -24.33
CA MET A 1 36.29 -8.93 -24.19
C MET A 1 35.81 -10.10 -23.33
N SER A 2 36.11 -11.36 -23.67
CA SER A 2 35.65 -12.55 -22.93
C SER A 2 35.99 -12.58 -21.42
N ARG A 3 37.13 -11.99 -21.01
CA ARG A 3 37.48 -11.82 -19.59
C ARG A 3 36.45 -10.98 -18.83
N ILE A 4 36.04 -9.83 -19.38
CA ILE A 4 35.04 -8.95 -18.73
C ILE A 4 33.74 -9.72 -18.56
N TYR A 5 33.29 -10.41 -19.61
CA TYR A 5 32.06 -11.19 -19.56
C TYR A 5 32.09 -12.27 -18.48
N SER A 6 33.19 -13.02 -18.37
CA SER A 6 33.30 -14.18 -17.47
C SER A 6 33.55 -13.83 -16.00
N THR A 7 34.15 -12.68 -15.69
CA THR A 7 34.53 -12.34 -14.30
C THR A 7 33.63 -11.30 -13.63
N THR A 8 32.67 -10.72 -14.36
CA THR A 8 31.81 -9.64 -13.83
C THR A 8 30.77 -10.17 -12.83
N LYS A 9 30.48 -9.36 -11.81
CA LYS A 9 29.45 -9.60 -10.80
C LYS A 9 28.62 -8.34 -10.58
N VAL A 10 27.36 -8.51 -10.19
CA VAL A 10 26.41 -7.42 -9.86
C VAL A 10 26.26 -7.34 -8.35
N CYS A 11 26.55 -6.19 -7.74
CA CYS A 11 26.55 -6.02 -6.28
C CYS A 11 25.41 -5.12 -5.81
N PHE A 12 24.87 -5.36 -4.61
CA PHE A 12 23.80 -4.55 -4.03
C PHE A 12 24.21 -3.09 -3.79
N PRO A 13 23.28 -2.12 -3.92
CA PRO A 13 23.49 -0.77 -3.41
C PRO A 13 23.65 -0.83 -1.88
N ASN A 14 24.66 -0.15 -1.33
CA ASN A 14 24.92 -0.01 0.11
C ASN A 14 25.27 -1.29 0.91
N LYS A 15 25.42 -2.46 0.27
CA LYS A 15 25.96 -3.69 0.90
C LYS A 15 27.13 -4.21 0.06
N THR A 16 28.36 -3.87 0.45
CA THR A 16 29.59 -4.27 -0.25
C THR A 16 29.88 -5.78 -0.21
N ALA A 17 29.12 -6.56 0.56
CA ALA A 17 29.42 -7.97 0.82
C ALA A 17 28.66 -8.97 -0.09
N THR A 18 27.60 -8.56 -0.79
CA THR A 18 26.76 -9.49 -1.56
C THR A 18 26.77 -9.12 -3.04
N CYS A 19 27.46 -9.94 -3.84
CA CYS A 19 27.50 -9.81 -5.30
C CYS A 19 27.04 -11.11 -5.97
N TRP A 20 26.31 -10.99 -7.06
CA TRP A 20 25.75 -12.08 -7.85
C TRP A 20 26.55 -12.26 -9.14
N SER A 21 26.92 -13.50 -9.45
CA SER A 21 27.44 -13.85 -10.78
C SER A 21 26.27 -14.12 -11.74
N LEU A 22 26.55 -14.14 -13.05
CA LEU A 22 25.52 -14.49 -14.04
C LEU A 22 24.89 -15.84 -13.71
N ASP A 23 25.73 -16.88 -13.56
CA ASP A 23 25.33 -18.23 -13.22
C ASP A 23 25.97 -18.72 -11.91
N PRO A 24 25.17 -19.10 -10.90
CA PRO A 24 23.72 -19.32 -10.98
C PRO A 24 22.84 -18.15 -10.54
N GLU A 25 23.37 -17.11 -9.89
CA GLU A 25 22.52 -16.21 -9.09
C GLU A 25 21.57 -15.36 -9.94
N LEU A 26 22.07 -14.61 -10.92
CA LEU A 26 21.21 -13.72 -11.74
C LEU A 26 20.26 -14.51 -12.63
N THR A 27 20.73 -15.60 -13.24
CA THR A 27 19.90 -16.52 -14.03
C THR A 27 18.77 -17.10 -13.18
N ASN A 28 19.06 -17.54 -11.95
CA ASN A 28 18.02 -18.05 -11.05
C ASN A 28 17.04 -16.94 -10.63
N ILE A 29 17.52 -15.72 -10.36
CA ILE A 29 16.64 -14.59 -10.04
C ILE A 29 15.66 -14.32 -11.18
N LEU A 30 16.14 -14.26 -12.43
CA LEU A 30 15.26 -14.02 -13.57
C LEU A 30 14.29 -15.19 -13.82
N ALA A 31 14.74 -16.43 -13.63
CA ALA A 31 13.90 -17.60 -13.81
C ALA A 31 12.79 -17.71 -12.74
N SER A 32 13.11 -17.48 -11.47
CA SER A 32 12.21 -17.80 -10.36
C SER A 32 11.53 -16.59 -9.70
N SER A 33 12.11 -15.39 -9.79
CA SER A 33 11.51 -14.20 -9.17
C SER A 33 10.31 -13.70 -9.98
N ARG A 34 9.35 -13.11 -9.28
CA ARG A 34 8.22 -12.37 -9.86
C ARG A 34 8.12 -10.95 -9.30
N SER A 35 9.17 -10.46 -8.64
CA SER A 35 9.28 -9.08 -8.18
C SER A 35 9.80 -8.19 -9.29
N TYR A 36 8.99 -7.23 -9.73
CA TYR A 36 9.33 -6.31 -10.80
C TYR A 36 10.67 -5.60 -10.54
N ALA A 37 10.82 -4.98 -9.35
CA ALA A 37 12.01 -4.23 -8.97
C ALA A 37 13.26 -5.12 -8.87
N ARG A 38 13.12 -6.35 -8.36
CA ARG A 38 14.25 -7.29 -8.26
C ARG A 38 14.71 -7.80 -9.62
N LEU A 39 13.77 -8.13 -10.49
CA LEU A 39 14.05 -8.51 -11.88
C LEU A 39 14.71 -7.34 -12.63
N LEU A 40 14.22 -6.11 -12.42
CA LEU A 40 14.75 -4.89 -13.02
C LEU A 40 16.21 -4.67 -12.63
N PHE A 41 16.50 -4.77 -11.33
CA PHE A 41 17.85 -4.61 -10.79
C PHE A 41 18.82 -5.68 -11.30
N ALA A 42 18.41 -6.94 -11.34
CA ALA A 42 19.23 -8.03 -11.87
C ALA A 42 19.57 -7.79 -13.34
N TRP A 43 18.58 -7.38 -14.14
CA TRP A 43 18.75 -7.10 -15.56
C TRP A 43 19.63 -5.86 -15.81
N GLU A 44 19.30 -4.73 -15.18
CA GLU A 44 20.05 -3.48 -15.34
C GLU A 44 21.50 -3.63 -14.90
N GLY A 45 21.72 -4.23 -13.72
CA GLY A 45 23.05 -4.42 -13.15
C GLY A 45 23.96 -5.26 -14.05
N TRP A 46 23.46 -6.35 -14.64
CA TRP A 46 24.26 -7.18 -15.56
C TRP A 46 24.62 -6.42 -16.83
N HIS A 47 23.61 -5.79 -17.44
CA HIS A 47 23.78 -5.04 -18.68
C HIS A 47 24.76 -3.87 -18.53
N ASP A 48 24.75 -3.19 -17.39
CA ASP A 48 25.65 -2.08 -17.11
C ASP A 48 27.07 -2.55 -16.80
N ALA A 49 27.19 -3.53 -15.90
CA ALA A 49 28.50 -4.02 -15.44
C ALA A 49 29.30 -4.69 -16.56
N VAL A 50 28.63 -5.34 -17.52
CA VAL A 50 29.28 -6.01 -18.65
C VAL A 50 29.31 -5.16 -19.91
N GLY A 51 28.18 -4.51 -20.26
CA GLY A 51 28.03 -3.79 -21.52
C GLY A 51 28.93 -2.56 -21.60
N ILE A 52 28.86 -1.67 -20.61
CA ILE A 52 29.57 -0.38 -20.64
C ILE A 52 31.08 -0.57 -20.84
N PRO A 53 31.79 -1.45 -20.09
CA PRO A 53 33.23 -1.65 -20.29
C PRO A 53 33.59 -2.33 -21.61
N LEU A 54 32.67 -3.10 -22.22
CA LEU A 54 32.92 -3.79 -23.50
C LEU A 54 32.83 -2.85 -24.71
N LYS A 55 32.14 -1.72 -24.59
CA LYS A 55 31.81 -0.86 -25.73
C LYS A 55 33.04 -0.41 -26.54
N ALA A 56 34.10 0.05 -25.86
CA ALA A 56 35.33 0.51 -26.53
C ALA A 56 36.08 -0.64 -27.20
N LEU A 57 36.27 -1.76 -26.48
CA LEU A 57 36.95 -2.94 -27.00
C LEU A 57 36.25 -3.53 -28.23
N TYR A 58 34.92 -3.47 -28.27
CA TYR A 58 34.16 -3.97 -29.42
C TYR A 58 34.33 -3.08 -30.66
N GLN A 59 34.48 -1.75 -30.49
CA GLN A 59 34.77 -0.83 -31.60
C GLN A 59 36.14 -1.12 -32.23
N ASP A 60 37.16 -1.32 -31.39
CA ASP A 60 38.50 -1.68 -31.83
C ASP A 60 38.48 -3.03 -32.56
N PHE A 61 37.77 -4.01 -31.99
CA PHE A 61 37.58 -5.32 -32.62
C PHE A 61 36.92 -5.20 -34.01
N CYS A 62 35.82 -4.46 -34.14
CA CYS A 62 35.13 -4.29 -35.43
C CYS A 62 36.05 -3.66 -36.48
N THR A 63 36.89 -2.71 -36.10
CA THR A 63 37.86 -2.07 -37.00
C THR A 63 38.88 -3.11 -37.51
N LEU A 64 39.52 -3.84 -36.59
CA LEU A 64 40.55 -4.83 -36.91
C LEU A 64 39.98 -6.01 -37.71
N SER A 65 38.80 -6.50 -37.35
CA SER A 65 38.14 -7.61 -38.04
C SER A 65 37.78 -7.22 -39.48
N ASN A 66 37.27 -6.01 -39.69
CA ASN A 66 36.98 -5.53 -41.03
C ASN A 66 38.24 -5.31 -41.87
N GLU A 67 39.34 -4.87 -41.26
CA GLU A 67 40.63 -4.77 -41.95
C GLU A 67 41.11 -6.14 -42.43
N ALA A 68 41.06 -7.16 -41.56
CA ALA A 68 41.45 -8.53 -41.89
C ALA A 68 40.66 -9.07 -43.09
N TYR A 69 39.33 -9.02 -43.06
CA TYR A 69 38.53 -9.61 -44.15
C TYR A 69 38.52 -8.79 -45.45
N ARG A 70 38.89 -7.50 -45.41
CA ARG A 70 39.15 -6.74 -46.63
C ARG A 70 40.41 -7.22 -47.35
N LEU A 71 41.43 -7.68 -46.61
CA LEU A 71 42.61 -8.31 -47.22
C LEU A 71 42.27 -9.62 -47.92
N ASP A 72 41.23 -10.32 -47.46
CA ASP A 72 40.68 -11.54 -48.08
C ASP A 72 39.66 -11.26 -49.21
N GLY A 73 39.43 -9.98 -49.56
CA GLY A 73 38.57 -9.59 -50.69
C GLY A 73 37.09 -9.40 -50.35
N PHE A 74 36.70 -9.46 -49.08
CA PHE A 74 35.33 -9.15 -48.63
C PHE A 74 35.17 -7.65 -48.31
N SER A 75 33.94 -7.11 -48.35
CA SER A 75 33.70 -5.69 -48.00
C SER A 75 33.91 -5.40 -46.52
N ASP A 76 33.52 -6.34 -45.67
CA ASP A 76 33.53 -6.29 -44.22
C ASP A 76 33.37 -7.70 -43.63
N THR A 77 33.50 -7.82 -42.31
CA THR A 77 33.35 -9.08 -41.57
C THR A 77 31.98 -9.74 -41.78
N GLY A 78 30.92 -8.95 -41.90
CA GLY A 78 29.57 -9.47 -42.12
C GLY A 78 29.43 -10.14 -43.48
N ALA A 79 30.03 -9.55 -44.53
CA ALA A 79 30.05 -10.15 -45.87
C ALA A 79 30.77 -11.50 -45.89
N TYR A 80 31.89 -11.61 -45.16
CA TYR A 80 32.58 -12.89 -44.96
C TYR A 80 31.66 -13.93 -44.29
N TRP A 81 30.96 -13.58 -43.21
CA TRP A 81 30.05 -14.52 -42.54
C TRP A 81 28.88 -14.97 -43.41
N ARG A 82 28.30 -14.07 -44.20
CA ARG A 82 27.20 -14.43 -45.13
C ARG A 82 27.69 -15.36 -46.25
N SER A 83 28.96 -15.26 -46.65
CA SER A 83 29.54 -16.14 -47.68
C SER A 83 29.50 -17.63 -47.32
N TRP A 84 29.47 -17.98 -46.03
CA TRP A 84 29.38 -19.36 -45.54
C TRP A 84 28.08 -20.07 -45.93
N TYR A 85 27.04 -19.31 -46.30
CA TYR A 85 25.77 -19.85 -46.79
C TYR A 85 25.71 -19.92 -48.32
N SER A 86 26.75 -19.44 -49.04
CA SER A 86 26.88 -19.55 -50.50
C SER A 86 25.57 -19.23 -51.27
N SER A 87 24.81 -18.25 -50.79
CA SER A 87 23.56 -17.77 -51.40
C SER A 87 23.65 -16.27 -51.61
N PRO A 88 23.43 -15.77 -52.84
CA PRO A 88 23.40 -14.33 -53.12
C PRO A 88 22.15 -13.64 -52.58
N THR A 89 21.08 -14.38 -52.27
CA THR A 89 19.78 -13.87 -51.77
C THR A 89 19.57 -14.18 -50.28
N PHE A 90 20.65 -14.51 -49.56
CA PHE A 90 20.54 -15.03 -48.19
C PHE A 90 19.81 -14.08 -47.24
N GLU A 91 20.01 -12.76 -47.36
CA GLU A 91 19.31 -11.77 -46.52
C GLU A 91 17.80 -11.75 -46.82
N GLU A 92 17.41 -11.80 -48.09
CA GLU A 92 16.02 -11.87 -48.53
C GLU A 92 15.35 -13.20 -48.12
N ASP A 93 16.07 -14.32 -48.24
CA ASP A 93 15.59 -15.66 -47.87
C ASP A 93 15.25 -15.71 -46.37
N LEU A 94 16.11 -15.12 -45.51
CA LEU A 94 15.88 -15.04 -44.07
C LEU A 94 14.68 -14.15 -43.71
N GLU A 95 14.53 -13.00 -44.36
CA GLU A 95 13.38 -12.10 -44.13
C GLU A 95 12.06 -12.77 -44.55
N HIS A 96 12.05 -13.49 -45.66
CA HIS A 96 10.87 -14.26 -46.09
C HIS A 96 10.51 -15.37 -45.11
N LEU A 97 11.49 -16.13 -44.60
CA LEU A 97 11.26 -17.13 -43.56
C LEU A 97 10.71 -16.50 -42.27
N TYR A 98 11.25 -15.34 -41.86
CA TYR A 98 10.72 -14.63 -40.70
C TYR A 98 9.26 -14.20 -40.89
N GLN A 99 8.90 -13.67 -42.07
CA GLN A 99 7.52 -13.28 -42.38
C GLN A 99 6.54 -14.45 -42.35
N GLN A 100 6.98 -15.65 -42.73
CA GLN A 100 6.16 -16.87 -42.60
C GLN A 100 5.91 -17.24 -41.13
N LEU A 101 6.89 -17.01 -40.26
CA LEU A 101 6.87 -17.37 -38.84
C LEU A 101 6.19 -16.30 -37.96
N GLU A 102 6.17 -15.05 -38.43
CA GLU A 102 5.66 -13.88 -37.70
C GLU A 102 4.23 -14.04 -37.16
N PRO A 103 3.24 -14.58 -37.90
CA PRO A 103 1.88 -14.76 -37.37
C PRO A 103 1.80 -15.62 -36.11
N LEU A 104 2.60 -16.69 -36.03
CA LEU A 104 2.67 -17.55 -34.85
C LEU A 104 3.33 -16.80 -33.68
N TYR A 105 4.42 -16.08 -33.95
CA TYR A 105 5.10 -15.26 -32.94
C TYR A 105 4.20 -14.18 -32.35
N LEU A 106 3.44 -13.45 -33.19
CA LEU A 106 2.53 -12.39 -32.74
C LEU A 106 1.43 -12.92 -31.82
N ASN A 107 0.91 -14.12 -32.11
CA ASN A 107 -0.08 -14.77 -31.26
C ASN A 107 0.50 -15.21 -29.91
N LEU A 108 1.71 -15.77 -29.89
CA LEU A 108 2.41 -16.12 -28.66
C LEU A 108 2.71 -14.87 -27.82
N HIS A 109 3.21 -13.80 -28.45
CA HIS A 109 3.52 -12.53 -27.79
C HIS A 109 2.29 -11.93 -27.11
N ALA A 110 1.16 -11.82 -27.81
CA ALA A 110 -0.07 -11.28 -27.25
C ALA A 110 -0.55 -12.09 -26.02
N TYR A 111 -0.52 -13.41 -26.11
CA TYR A 111 -0.92 -14.30 -25.03
C TYR A 111 -0.04 -14.13 -23.77
N VAL A 112 1.29 -14.08 -23.96
CA VAL A 112 2.25 -13.86 -22.86
C VAL A 112 2.12 -12.45 -22.28
N ARG A 113 1.96 -11.43 -23.13
CA ARG A 113 1.77 -10.03 -22.69
C ARG A 113 0.54 -9.89 -21.79
N ARG A 114 -0.57 -10.54 -22.12
CA ARG A 114 -1.76 -10.58 -21.26
C ARG A 114 -1.48 -11.22 -19.91
N ALA A 115 -0.74 -12.34 -19.88
CA ALA A 115 -0.41 -12.99 -18.62
C ALA A 115 0.46 -12.09 -17.73
N LEU A 116 1.47 -11.43 -18.30
CA LEU A 116 2.29 -10.45 -17.60
C LEU A 116 1.47 -9.24 -17.14
N HIS A 117 0.52 -8.77 -17.96
CA HIS A 117 -0.40 -7.70 -17.59
C HIS A 117 -1.27 -8.06 -16.39
N ARG A 118 -1.84 -9.28 -16.35
CA ARG A 118 -2.59 -9.76 -15.18
C ARG A 118 -1.75 -9.77 -13.90
N ARG A 119 -0.44 -10.00 -14.01
CA ARG A 119 0.47 -10.04 -12.86
C ARG A 119 0.95 -8.66 -12.41
N TYR A 120 1.37 -7.81 -13.34
CA TYR A 120 2.07 -6.55 -13.03
C TYR A 120 1.20 -5.30 -13.24
N GLY A 121 0.03 -5.43 -13.85
CA GLY A 121 -0.93 -4.35 -14.10
C GLY A 121 -0.50 -3.35 -15.18
N ASP A 122 -1.40 -2.39 -15.45
CA ASP A 122 -1.24 -1.38 -16.50
C ASP A 122 -0.01 -0.47 -16.32
N ARG A 123 0.46 -0.30 -15.07
CA ARG A 123 1.63 0.53 -14.76
C ARG A 123 2.88 -0.02 -15.46
N TYR A 124 3.06 -1.34 -15.46
CA TYR A 124 4.31 -1.99 -15.87
C TYR A 124 4.19 -2.84 -17.13
N VAL A 125 2.98 -3.11 -17.62
CA VAL A 125 2.74 -3.82 -18.88
C VAL A 125 1.56 -3.16 -19.59
N ASN A 126 1.76 -2.77 -20.85
CA ASN A 126 0.70 -2.20 -21.69
C ASN A 126 0.25 -3.24 -22.72
N LEU A 127 -1.05 -3.58 -22.74
CA LEU A 127 -1.64 -4.56 -23.67
C LEU A 127 -1.53 -4.17 -25.15
N ARG A 128 -1.09 -2.95 -25.47
CA ARG A 128 -0.87 -2.44 -26.84
C ARG A 128 0.58 -2.05 -27.11
N GLY A 129 1.46 -2.20 -26.12
CA GLY A 129 2.88 -1.83 -26.17
C GLY A 129 3.82 -3.05 -26.20
N PRO A 130 5.13 -2.80 -26.31
CA PRO A 130 6.15 -3.84 -26.18
C PRO A 130 6.29 -4.36 -24.74
N ILE A 131 6.84 -5.57 -24.56
CA ILE A 131 7.08 -6.20 -23.25
C ILE A 131 8.45 -5.74 -22.70
N PRO A 132 8.56 -5.34 -21.42
CA PRO A 132 9.86 -5.06 -20.81
C PRO A 132 10.74 -6.31 -20.69
N ALA A 133 12.00 -6.23 -21.15
CA ALA A 133 12.89 -7.40 -21.27
C ALA A 133 13.06 -8.23 -19.97
N HIS A 134 13.27 -7.58 -18.83
CA HIS A 134 13.49 -8.23 -17.53
C HIS A 134 12.34 -9.11 -17.02
N LEU A 135 11.15 -9.06 -17.63
CA LEU A 135 9.98 -9.85 -17.21
C LEU A 135 9.89 -11.22 -17.87
N LEU A 136 10.79 -11.53 -18.81
CA LEU A 136 10.66 -12.69 -19.70
C LEU A 136 11.44 -13.92 -19.25
N GLY A 137 11.91 -13.94 -17.99
CA GLY A 137 12.48 -15.15 -17.39
C GLY A 137 13.92 -15.48 -17.80
N ASP A 138 14.53 -14.70 -18.68
CA ASP A 138 15.88 -14.88 -19.22
C ASP A 138 16.62 -13.53 -19.30
N MET A 139 17.94 -13.53 -19.08
CA MET A 139 18.77 -12.30 -19.04
C MET A 139 18.69 -11.48 -20.33
N TRP A 140 18.53 -12.14 -21.46
CA TRP A 140 18.46 -11.49 -22.77
C TRP A 140 17.03 -11.43 -23.32
N ALA A 141 16.08 -12.05 -22.62
CA ALA A 141 14.73 -12.32 -23.08
C ALA A 141 14.70 -13.04 -24.43
N GLN A 142 15.61 -14.01 -24.60
CA GLN A 142 15.68 -14.86 -25.80
C GLN A 142 14.81 -16.11 -25.70
N SER A 143 14.52 -16.58 -24.47
CA SER A 143 13.64 -17.70 -24.17
C SER A 143 12.67 -17.29 -23.08
N TRP A 144 11.42 -17.76 -23.15
CA TRP A 144 10.32 -17.37 -22.25
C TRP A 144 9.75 -18.56 -21.47
N ASP A 145 10.38 -19.72 -21.53
CA ASP A 145 9.95 -20.98 -20.92
C ASP A 145 9.88 -20.90 -19.38
N ASN A 146 10.72 -20.07 -18.76
CA ASN A 146 10.66 -19.78 -17.32
C ASN A 146 9.38 -19.07 -16.86
N LEU A 147 8.52 -18.64 -17.79
CA LEU A 147 7.17 -18.11 -17.51
C LEU A 147 6.07 -19.16 -17.57
N TYR A 148 6.40 -20.43 -17.87
CA TYR A 148 5.41 -21.47 -18.14
C TYR A 148 4.38 -21.64 -17.02
N ASP A 149 4.79 -21.50 -15.76
CA ASP A 149 3.90 -21.53 -14.58
C ASP A 149 2.81 -20.45 -14.62
N MET A 150 3.10 -19.30 -15.22
CA MET A 150 2.18 -18.16 -15.34
C MET A 150 1.24 -18.27 -16.55
N VAL A 151 1.65 -19.03 -17.57
CA VAL A 151 0.99 -19.07 -18.88
C VAL A 151 0.43 -20.45 -19.23
N VAL A 152 0.57 -21.44 -18.34
CA VAL A 152 0.05 -22.81 -18.57
C VAL A 152 -1.46 -22.80 -18.82
N PRO A 153 -1.93 -23.34 -19.96
CA PRO A 153 -3.35 -23.37 -20.31
C PRO A 153 -4.18 -24.27 -19.40
N TYR A 154 -3.69 -25.48 -19.13
CA TYR A 154 -4.41 -26.52 -18.39
C TYR A 154 -3.58 -26.97 -17.18
N PRO A 155 -3.59 -26.23 -16.06
CA PRO A 155 -2.75 -26.51 -14.89
C PRO A 155 -3.10 -27.83 -14.17
N GLY A 156 -4.30 -28.37 -14.38
CA GLY A 156 -4.72 -29.66 -13.81
C GLY A 156 -4.21 -30.89 -14.58
N LYS A 157 -3.49 -30.70 -15.69
CA LYS A 157 -2.89 -31.78 -16.50
C LYS A 157 -1.41 -31.95 -16.19
N ALA A 158 -0.88 -33.12 -16.51
CA ALA A 158 0.53 -33.44 -16.26
C ALA A 158 1.46 -32.47 -17.01
N ASN A 159 2.43 -31.92 -16.29
CA ASN A 159 3.53 -31.13 -16.86
C ASN A 159 4.67 -32.09 -17.24
N LEU A 160 5.29 -31.91 -18.41
CA LEU A 160 6.36 -32.76 -18.93
C LEU A 160 7.74 -32.51 -18.29
N ASP A 161 7.80 -31.70 -17.22
CA ASP A 161 9.04 -31.52 -16.47
C ASP A 161 9.30 -32.72 -15.54
N VAL A 162 10.17 -33.61 -16.00
CA VAL A 162 10.60 -34.82 -15.29
C VAL A 162 11.78 -34.61 -14.35
N THR A 163 12.18 -33.35 -14.08
CA THR A 163 13.32 -33.03 -13.19
C THR A 163 13.17 -33.69 -11.82
N SER A 164 11.97 -33.61 -11.23
CA SER A 164 11.69 -34.23 -9.92
C SER A 164 11.82 -35.76 -9.96
N THR A 165 11.36 -36.40 -11.04
CA THR A 165 11.49 -37.84 -11.26
C THR A 165 12.95 -38.26 -11.42
N MET A 166 13.75 -37.53 -12.22
CA MET A 166 15.18 -37.79 -12.40
C MET A 166 15.91 -37.75 -11.04
N VAL A 167 15.62 -36.75 -10.22
CA VAL A 167 16.19 -36.61 -8.87
C VAL A 167 15.74 -37.74 -7.95
N GLN A 168 14.45 -38.09 -7.95
CA GLN A 168 13.91 -39.21 -7.14
C GLN A 168 14.52 -40.57 -7.51
N GLN A 169 14.78 -40.78 -8.80
CA GLN A 169 15.44 -41.99 -9.30
C GLN A 169 16.97 -41.98 -9.09
N GLY A 170 17.55 -40.91 -8.53
CA GLY A 170 18.98 -40.82 -8.24
C GLY A 170 19.84 -40.62 -9.48
N TRP A 171 19.32 -39.99 -10.55
CA TRP A 171 20.09 -39.66 -11.73
C TRP A 171 21.25 -38.71 -11.37
N ASN A 172 22.41 -38.92 -11.99
CA ASN A 172 23.56 -38.02 -11.94
C ASN A 172 23.94 -37.57 -13.36
N VAL A 173 24.85 -36.60 -13.49
CA VAL A 173 25.20 -36.04 -14.81
C VAL A 173 25.80 -37.10 -15.73
N THR A 174 26.69 -37.96 -15.22
CA THR A 174 27.27 -39.04 -16.04
C THR A 174 26.18 -39.95 -16.62
N HIS A 175 25.14 -40.25 -15.82
CA HIS A 175 23.99 -41.02 -16.28
C HIS A 175 23.22 -40.30 -17.40
N MET A 176 23.01 -38.97 -17.31
CA MET A 176 22.38 -38.20 -18.38
C MET A 176 23.15 -38.30 -19.72
N PHE A 177 24.48 -38.19 -19.67
CA PHE A 177 25.32 -38.35 -20.87
C PHE A 177 25.29 -39.79 -21.40
N ARG A 178 25.15 -40.81 -20.53
CA ARG A 178 25.01 -42.21 -20.95
C ARG A 178 23.66 -42.48 -21.62
N VAL A 179 22.58 -41.89 -21.10
CA VAL A 179 21.27 -41.93 -21.75
C VAL A 179 21.33 -41.27 -23.12
N ALA A 180 22.02 -40.13 -23.23
CA ALA A 180 22.23 -39.50 -24.53
C ALA A 180 23.08 -40.35 -25.49
N GLU A 181 24.18 -40.97 -25.04
CA GLU A 181 24.95 -41.94 -25.85
C GLU A 181 24.06 -43.09 -26.35
N GLU A 182 23.22 -43.63 -25.46
CA GLU A 182 22.29 -44.71 -25.77
C GLU A 182 21.32 -44.31 -26.88
N PHE A 183 20.76 -43.10 -26.83
CA PHE A 183 19.93 -42.54 -27.91
C PHE A 183 20.63 -42.64 -29.27
N PHE A 184 21.88 -42.16 -29.37
CA PHE A 184 22.64 -42.21 -30.63
C PHE A 184 22.96 -43.62 -31.10
N THR A 185 23.39 -44.49 -30.19
CA THR A 185 23.71 -45.88 -30.53
C THR A 185 22.46 -46.67 -30.94
N SER A 186 21.29 -46.33 -30.41
CA SER A 186 20.00 -46.92 -30.82
C SER A 186 19.66 -46.63 -32.29
N LEU A 187 20.13 -45.51 -32.83
CA LEU A 187 20.01 -45.14 -34.24
C LEU A 187 21.05 -45.86 -35.12
N GLY A 188 21.98 -46.61 -34.54
CA GLY A 188 23.10 -47.23 -35.26
C GLY A 188 24.30 -46.31 -35.49
N LEU A 189 24.38 -45.17 -34.77
CA LEU A 189 25.56 -44.31 -34.79
C LEU A 189 26.67 -44.84 -33.86
N SER A 190 27.86 -44.25 -33.98
CA SER A 190 29.04 -44.71 -33.22
C SER A 190 28.93 -44.35 -31.73
N PRO A 191 29.40 -45.18 -30.79
CA PRO A 191 29.49 -44.79 -29.39
C PRO A 191 30.54 -43.68 -29.18
N MET A 192 30.46 -42.98 -28.04
CA MET A 192 31.45 -41.96 -27.70
C MET A 192 32.82 -42.60 -27.46
N PRO A 193 33.92 -41.98 -27.93
CA PRO A 193 35.26 -42.55 -27.74
C PRO A 193 35.68 -42.53 -26.26
N PRO A 194 36.60 -43.41 -25.81
CA PRO A 194 37.08 -43.42 -24.43
C PRO A 194 37.63 -42.07 -23.95
N GLU A 195 38.32 -41.34 -24.83
CA GLU A 195 38.88 -40.01 -24.57
C GLU A 195 37.80 -38.98 -24.20
N PHE A 196 36.62 -39.07 -24.81
CA PHE A 196 35.48 -38.19 -24.47
C PHE A 196 35.13 -38.28 -22.98
N TRP A 197 35.03 -39.50 -22.46
CA TRP A 197 34.66 -39.74 -21.07
C TRP A 197 35.77 -39.40 -20.09
N ALA A 198 37.04 -39.63 -20.47
CA ALA A 198 38.18 -39.37 -19.61
C ALA A 198 38.47 -37.87 -19.44
N GLU A 199 38.15 -37.07 -20.46
CA GLU A 199 38.72 -35.73 -20.58
C GLU A 199 37.70 -34.59 -20.73
N SER A 200 36.41 -34.89 -20.94
CA SER A 200 35.35 -33.86 -20.99
C SER A 200 35.05 -33.28 -19.61
N MET A 201 34.67 -32.00 -19.58
CA MET A 201 34.12 -31.37 -18.39
C MET A 201 32.60 -31.46 -18.46
N LEU A 202 32.02 -32.48 -17.81
CA LEU A 202 30.57 -32.71 -17.78
C LEU A 202 29.89 -31.96 -16.64
N GLU A 203 30.62 -31.65 -15.56
CA GLU A 203 30.12 -30.93 -14.38
C GLU A 203 31.03 -29.74 -14.05
N LYS A 204 30.49 -28.75 -13.32
CA LYS A 204 31.30 -27.64 -12.81
C LYS A 204 32.31 -28.21 -11.79
N PRO A 205 33.62 -27.94 -11.95
CA PRO A 205 34.62 -28.40 -11.00
C PRO A 205 34.41 -27.85 -9.59
N ALA A 206 34.55 -28.71 -8.57
CA ALA A 206 34.43 -28.32 -7.16
C ALA A 206 35.73 -27.71 -6.58
N ASP A 207 36.79 -27.61 -7.37
CA ASP A 207 38.12 -27.14 -6.95
C ASP A 207 38.27 -25.61 -6.91
N GLY A 208 37.17 -24.87 -7.08
CA GLY A 208 37.14 -23.41 -7.01
C GLY A 208 37.67 -22.70 -8.26
N ARG A 209 38.02 -23.43 -9.33
CA ARG A 209 38.43 -22.79 -10.59
C ARG A 209 37.23 -22.09 -11.25
N GLU A 210 37.44 -20.88 -11.74
CA GLU A 210 36.44 -20.16 -12.52
C GLU A 210 36.39 -20.72 -13.96
N VAL A 211 35.20 -21.10 -14.43
CA VAL A 211 35.00 -21.70 -15.76
C VAL A 211 33.86 -21.00 -16.50
N VAL A 212 33.96 -20.97 -17.84
CA VAL A 212 32.85 -20.54 -18.69
C VAL A 212 31.86 -21.70 -18.80
N CYS A 213 30.70 -21.56 -18.15
CA CYS A 213 29.67 -22.62 -18.11
C CYS A 213 28.80 -22.74 -19.36
N HIS A 214 28.98 -21.85 -20.36
CA HIS A 214 28.35 -22.02 -21.66
C HIS A 214 28.84 -23.31 -22.33
N ALA A 215 27.89 -24.19 -22.65
CA ALA A 215 28.12 -25.49 -23.26
C ALA A 215 28.85 -25.35 -24.61
N SER A 216 29.69 -26.32 -24.93
CA SER A 216 30.42 -26.37 -26.21
C SER A 216 31.03 -27.76 -26.42
N ALA A 217 31.00 -28.24 -27.66
CA ALA A 217 31.71 -29.42 -28.13
C ALA A 217 32.97 -29.03 -28.94
N TRP A 218 33.98 -29.92 -28.95
CA TRP A 218 35.30 -29.66 -29.52
C TRP A 218 35.86 -30.86 -30.29
N ASP A 219 36.36 -30.62 -31.51
CA ASP A 219 37.25 -31.53 -32.26
C ASP A 219 38.71 -31.08 -32.08
N PHE A 220 39.58 -31.96 -31.57
CA PHE A 220 41.01 -31.68 -31.41
C PHE A 220 41.84 -31.99 -32.67
N TYR A 221 41.17 -32.27 -33.79
CA TYR A 221 41.69 -32.48 -35.14
C TYR A 221 42.62 -33.68 -35.31
N ASN A 222 42.78 -34.52 -34.28
CA ASN A 222 43.63 -35.71 -34.28
C ASN A 222 42.87 -37.01 -34.62
N ARG A 223 41.57 -36.93 -34.96
CA ARG A 223 40.65 -38.04 -35.29
C ARG A 223 40.31 -38.98 -34.13
N LYS A 224 40.74 -38.68 -32.91
CA LYS A 224 40.57 -39.54 -31.73
C LYS A 224 39.87 -38.80 -30.58
N ASP A 225 40.29 -37.57 -30.33
CA ASP A 225 39.91 -36.79 -29.15
C ASP A 225 38.83 -35.76 -29.51
N PHE A 226 37.67 -35.96 -28.88
CA PHE A 226 36.49 -35.11 -29.01
C PHE A 226 35.90 -34.92 -27.61
N ARG A 227 35.60 -33.68 -27.22
CA ARG A 227 35.22 -33.37 -25.83
C ARG A 227 34.06 -32.40 -25.75
N ILE A 228 33.37 -32.41 -24.62
CA ILE A 228 32.40 -31.38 -24.23
C ILE A 228 32.91 -30.61 -23.01
N LYS A 229 32.56 -29.32 -22.95
CA LYS A 229 32.71 -28.46 -21.78
C LYS A 229 31.36 -27.87 -21.41
N GLN A 230 30.75 -28.37 -20.33
CA GLN A 230 29.44 -27.97 -19.82
C GLN A 230 29.40 -28.03 -18.28
N CYS A 231 28.62 -27.15 -17.65
CA CYS A 231 28.35 -27.18 -16.21
C CYS A 231 26.97 -27.83 -15.94
N THR A 232 26.81 -29.10 -16.31
CA THR A 232 25.50 -29.76 -16.32
C THR A 232 24.92 -29.91 -14.90
N ARG A 233 23.59 -29.79 -14.80
CA ARG A 233 22.79 -30.08 -13.61
C ARG A 233 21.72 -31.10 -13.97
N VAL A 234 21.20 -31.83 -12.97
CA VAL A 234 20.15 -32.83 -13.18
C VAL A 234 18.80 -32.12 -13.31
N THR A 235 18.48 -31.66 -14.53
CA THR A 235 17.19 -31.05 -14.90
C THR A 235 16.76 -31.49 -16.29
N MET A 236 15.46 -31.38 -16.60
CA MET A 236 14.91 -31.69 -17.93
C MET A 236 15.54 -30.81 -19.03
N ASP A 237 15.70 -29.51 -18.77
CA ASP A 237 16.37 -28.57 -19.69
C ASP A 237 17.81 -29.01 -20.03
N GLN A 238 18.56 -29.41 -19.00
CA GLN A 238 19.93 -29.88 -19.19
C GLN A 238 19.98 -31.25 -19.87
N LEU A 239 18.95 -32.09 -19.74
CA LEU A 239 18.86 -33.34 -20.50
C LEU A 239 18.80 -33.06 -22.01
N SER A 240 17.99 -32.08 -22.42
CA SER A 240 17.93 -31.61 -23.80
C SER A 240 19.28 -31.05 -24.26
N THR A 241 19.92 -30.20 -23.44
CA THR A 241 21.24 -29.62 -23.74
C THR A 241 22.32 -30.69 -23.93
N VAL A 242 22.34 -31.73 -23.09
CA VAL A 242 23.29 -32.84 -23.21
C VAL A 242 23.15 -33.56 -24.55
N HIS A 243 21.92 -33.82 -25.01
CA HIS A 243 21.69 -34.44 -26.32
C HIS A 243 22.13 -33.53 -27.47
N HIS A 244 21.89 -32.23 -27.37
CA HIS A 244 22.35 -31.25 -28.36
C HIS A 244 23.87 -31.27 -28.52
N GLU A 245 24.62 -31.14 -27.41
CA GLU A 245 26.08 -31.08 -27.44
C GLU A 245 26.72 -32.40 -27.89
N MET A 246 26.14 -33.54 -27.49
CA MET A 246 26.58 -34.85 -27.97
C MET A 246 26.26 -35.06 -29.46
N GLY A 247 25.25 -34.36 -30.00
CA GLY A 247 24.98 -34.31 -31.44
C GLY A 247 26.14 -33.68 -32.23
N HIS A 248 26.76 -32.62 -31.70
CA HIS A 248 27.98 -32.03 -32.29
C HIS A 248 29.13 -33.04 -32.29
N VAL A 249 29.33 -33.76 -31.18
CA VAL A 249 30.37 -34.81 -31.11
C VAL A 249 30.11 -35.92 -32.12
N GLN A 250 28.86 -36.33 -32.31
CA GLN A 250 28.51 -37.30 -33.36
C GLN A 250 28.85 -36.76 -34.75
N TYR A 251 28.58 -35.49 -35.02
CA TYR A 251 28.94 -34.88 -36.30
C TYR A 251 30.47 -34.96 -36.52
N TYR A 252 31.27 -34.60 -35.51
CA TYR A 252 32.73 -34.75 -35.55
C TYR A 252 33.17 -36.18 -35.88
N LEU A 253 32.56 -37.17 -35.23
CA LEU A 253 32.89 -38.58 -35.44
C LEU A 253 32.61 -39.05 -36.87
N GLN A 254 31.57 -38.55 -37.54
CA GLN A 254 31.21 -38.99 -38.88
C GLN A 254 32.13 -38.42 -39.98
N TYR A 255 32.60 -37.18 -39.86
CA TYR A 255 33.50 -36.58 -40.85
C TYR A 255 34.98 -36.60 -40.46
N LYS A 256 35.36 -37.22 -39.34
CA LYS A 256 36.75 -37.22 -38.82
C LYS A 256 37.82 -37.71 -39.80
N ASP A 257 37.45 -38.41 -40.87
CA ASP A 257 38.37 -38.90 -41.89
C ASP A 257 38.54 -37.95 -43.09
N GLN A 258 37.71 -36.90 -43.19
CA GLN A 258 37.88 -35.81 -44.16
C GLN A 258 39.19 -35.02 -43.90
N PRO A 259 39.71 -34.30 -44.91
CA PRO A 259 40.74 -33.28 -44.70
C PRO A 259 40.30 -32.26 -43.63
N VAL A 260 41.23 -31.76 -42.81
CA VAL A 260 40.91 -30.84 -41.69
C VAL A 260 40.11 -29.62 -42.15
N SER A 261 40.40 -29.09 -43.34
CA SER A 261 39.67 -27.95 -43.93
C SER A 261 38.23 -28.25 -44.34
N LEU A 262 37.80 -29.52 -44.33
CA LEU A 262 36.44 -29.95 -44.65
C LEU A 262 35.70 -30.56 -43.44
N ARG A 263 36.30 -30.49 -42.24
CA ARG A 263 35.75 -31.02 -40.97
C ARG A 263 34.91 -29.99 -40.24
N GLU A 264 33.83 -29.61 -40.89
CA GLU A 264 32.82 -28.71 -40.33
C GLU A 264 31.46 -29.09 -40.91
N GLY A 265 30.38 -28.54 -40.37
CA GLY A 265 29.05 -28.75 -40.95
C GLY A 265 28.95 -28.14 -42.35
N ALA A 266 27.99 -28.61 -43.15
CA ALA A 266 27.80 -28.12 -44.53
C ALA A 266 27.65 -26.58 -44.60
N ASN A 267 27.06 -26.00 -43.56
CA ASN A 267 27.19 -24.60 -43.18
C ASN A 267 26.99 -24.49 -41.65
N PRO A 268 27.20 -23.32 -41.03
CA PRO A 268 27.05 -23.18 -39.58
C PRO A 268 25.66 -23.51 -39.06
N GLY A 269 24.59 -23.19 -39.81
CA GLY A 269 23.22 -23.51 -39.41
C GLY A 269 22.92 -25.02 -39.45
N PHE A 270 23.52 -25.73 -40.41
CA PHE A 270 23.49 -27.20 -40.47
C PHE A 270 24.11 -27.82 -39.23
N HIS A 271 25.25 -27.29 -38.77
CA HIS A 271 25.94 -27.82 -37.58
C HIS A 271 25.05 -27.73 -36.35
N GLU A 272 24.46 -26.56 -36.08
CA GLU A 272 23.52 -26.34 -34.98
C GLU A 272 22.24 -27.20 -35.11
N ALA A 273 21.70 -27.34 -36.32
CA ALA A 273 20.45 -28.07 -36.56
C ALA A 273 20.55 -29.56 -36.23
N ILE A 274 21.73 -30.15 -36.41
CA ILE A 274 21.98 -31.56 -36.04
C ILE A 274 21.92 -31.75 -34.53
N GLY A 275 22.46 -30.83 -33.74
CA GLY A 275 22.32 -30.88 -32.28
C GLY A 275 20.84 -30.75 -31.87
N ASP A 276 20.14 -29.78 -32.45
CA ASP A 276 18.76 -29.45 -32.08
C ASP A 276 17.73 -30.52 -32.49
N VAL A 277 17.84 -31.13 -33.67
CA VAL A 277 16.84 -32.10 -34.17
C VAL A 277 16.68 -33.31 -33.25
N LEU A 278 17.76 -33.69 -32.59
CA LEU A 278 17.79 -34.86 -31.70
C LEU A 278 17.04 -34.56 -30.39
N ALA A 279 17.21 -33.35 -29.86
CA ALA A 279 16.53 -32.88 -28.67
C ALA A 279 14.99 -32.84 -28.83
N LEU A 280 14.49 -32.65 -30.06
CA LEU A 280 13.05 -32.69 -30.36
C LEU A 280 12.42 -34.07 -30.11
N SER A 281 13.15 -35.16 -30.35
CA SER A 281 12.66 -36.53 -30.09
C SER A 281 12.70 -36.88 -28.61
N VAL A 282 13.75 -36.45 -27.91
CA VAL A 282 14.00 -36.72 -26.49
C VAL A 282 12.93 -36.10 -25.58
N SER A 283 12.39 -34.95 -26.00
CA SER A 283 11.43 -34.18 -25.23
C SER A 283 9.98 -34.66 -25.39
N THR A 284 9.74 -35.75 -26.12
CA THR A 284 8.39 -36.29 -26.34
C THR A 284 7.92 -37.13 -25.14
N PRO A 285 6.61 -37.12 -24.81
CA PRO A 285 6.06 -37.98 -23.74
C PRO A 285 6.35 -39.47 -23.98
N ALA A 286 6.31 -39.90 -25.25
CA ALA A 286 6.60 -41.27 -25.64
C ALA A 286 8.05 -41.67 -25.33
N HIS A 287 9.01 -40.79 -25.65
CA HIS A 287 10.42 -41.04 -25.36
C HIS A 287 10.67 -41.07 -23.85
N LEU A 288 10.18 -40.07 -23.11
CA LEU A 288 10.34 -39.99 -21.66
C LEU A 288 9.77 -41.22 -20.94
N HIS A 289 8.67 -41.79 -21.43
CA HIS A 289 8.16 -43.07 -20.95
C HIS A 289 9.09 -44.24 -21.27
N LYS A 290 9.63 -44.33 -22.50
CA LYS A 290 10.53 -45.42 -22.90
C LYS A 290 11.80 -45.47 -22.03
N ILE A 291 12.33 -44.31 -21.64
CA ILE A 291 13.50 -44.20 -20.77
C ILE A 291 13.15 -44.22 -19.27
N GLY A 292 11.88 -44.46 -18.92
CA GLY A 292 11.43 -44.66 -17.53
C GLY A 292 11.25 -43.39 -16.71
N LEU A 293 11.18 -42.21 -17.33
CA LEU A 293 10.95 -40.93 -16.65
C LEU A 293 9.47 -40.52 -16.55
N LEU A 294 8.59 -41.21 -17.29
CA LEU A 294 7.13 -41.07 -17.20
C LEU A 294 6.44 -42.43 -17.05
N ASP A 295 5.51 -42.52 -16.09
CA ASP A 295 4.77 -43.77 -15.82
C ASP A 295 3.73 -44.11 -16.90
N ARG A 296 3.16 -43.08 -17.56
CA ARG A 296 2.10 -43.23 -18.57
C ARG A 296 2.23 -42.15 -19.63
N VAL A 297 1.94 -42.51 -20.88
CA VAL A 297 1.82 -41.57 -21.99
C VAL A 297 0.37 -41.09 -22.06
N THR A 298 0.14 -39.79 -21.84
CA THR A 298 -1.16 -39.14 -22.05
C THR A 298 -1.16 -38.40 -23.38
N ASN A 299 -1.92 -38.90 -24.35
CA ASN A 299 -2.12 -38.28 -25.67
C ASN A 299 -3.52 -37.69 -25.76
N ASP A 300 -3.77 -36.63 -25.00
CA ASP A 300 -4.98 -35.81 -25.10
C ASP A 300 -4.65 -34.37 -25.48
N THR A 301 -5.59 -33.71 -26.15
CA THR A 301 -5.37 -32.37 -26.72
C THR A 301 -4.88 -31.36 -25.68
N GLU A 302 -5.40 -31.39 -24.45
CA GLU A 302 -4.98 -30.46 -23.39
C GLU A 302 -3.50 -30.64 -23.01
N SER A 303 -3.03 -31.88 -22.94
CA SER A 303 -1.62 -32.20 -22.68
C SER A 303 -0.71 -31.80 -23.85
N ASP A 304 -1.15 -32.03 -25.09
CA ASP A 304 -0.42 -31.62 -26.30
C ASP A 304 -0.27 -30.09 -26.38
N ILE A 305 -1.33 -29.34 -26.08
CA ILE A 305 -1.30 -27.87 -26.04
C ILE A 305 -0.35 -27.37 -24.94
N ASN A 306 -0.40 -27.96 -23.75
CA ASN A 306 0.54 -27.66 -22.67
C ASN A 306 2.00 -27.86 -23.10
N TYR A 307 2.30 -28.99 -23.77
CA TYR A 307 3.64 -29.30 -24.29
C TYR A 307 4.08 -28.30 -25.37
N LEU A 308 3.25 -28.13 -26.40
CA LEU A 308 3.55 -27.29 -27.55
C LEU A 308 3.70 -25.82 -27.15
N LEU A 309 2.94 -25.33 -26.15
CA LEU A 309 3.15 -23.99 -25.64
C LEU A 309 4.51 -23.85 -24.96
N LYS A 310 4.92 -24.81 -24.13
CA LYS A 310 6.25 -24.81 -23.50
C LYS A 310 7.35 -24.76 -24.57
N MET A 311 7.22 -25.62 -25.59
CA MET A 311 8.14 -25.64 -26.74
C MET A 311 8.11 -24.32 -27.53
N ALA A 312 6.95 -23.65 -27.64
CA ALA A 312 6.85 -22.37 -28.34
C ALA A 312 7.51 -21.23 -27.57
N LEU A 313 7.38 -21.21 -26.24
CA LEU A 313 8.07 -20.24 -25.37
C LEU A 313 9.60 -20.36 -25.45
N GLU A 314 10.12 -21.53 -25.77
CA GLU A 314 11.55 -21.74 -25.99
C GLU A 314 11.94 -21.44 -27.45
N LYS A 315 11.28 -22.12 -28.41
CA LYS A 315 11.73 -22.13 -29.81
C LYS A 315 11.19 -20.97 -30.64
N ILE A 316 9.89 -20.67 -30.53
CA ILE A 316 9.25 -19.60 -31.29
C ILE A 316 9.65 -18.22 -30.74
N ALA A 317 9.72 -18.09 -29.42
CA ALA A 317 10.14 -16.84 -28.78
C ALA A 317 11.58 -16.42 -29.16
N PHE A 318 12.45 -17.40 -29.41
CA PHE A 318 13.85 -17.20 -29.75
C PHE A 318 14.07 -16.73 -31.19
N LEU A 319 13.26 -17.18 -32.15
CA LEU A 319 13.46 -16.92 -33.59
C LEU A 319 13.74 -15.45 -33.93
N PRO A 320 12.93 -14.45 -33.50
CA PRO A 320 13.23 -13.07 -33.83
C PRO A 320 14.51 -12.55 -33.17
N PHE A 321 14.89 -13.08 -31.99
CA PHE A 321 16.19 -12.79 -31.37
C PHE A 321 17.35 -13.34 -32.21
N GLY A 322 17.24 -14.61 -32.62
CA GLY A 322 18.19 -15.27 -33.51
C GLY A 322 18.42 -14.51 -34.82
N TYR A 323 17.34 -13.98 -35.38
CA TYR A 323 17.36 -13.17 -36.60
C TYR A 323 18.03 -11.80 -36.39
N LEU A 324 17.61 -11.05 -35.38
CA LEU A 324 17.98 -9.63 -35.25
C LEU A 324 19.44 -9.40 -34.80
N VAL A 325 20.05 -10.34 -34.06
CA VAL A 325 21.39 -10.14 -33.48
C VAL A 325 22.43 -9.91 -34.58
N ASP A 326 22.38 -10.71 -35.64
CA ASP A 326 23.31 -10.57 -36.76
C ASP A 326 22.90 -9.49 -37.76
N GLN A 327 21.61 -9.21 -37.93
CA GLN A 327 21.18 -8.01 -38.65
C GLN A 327 21.81 -6.75 -38.04
N TRP A 328 21.81 -6.65 -36.71
CA TRP A 328 22.50 -5.58 -35.98
C TRP A 328 24.02 -5.62 -36.21
N ARG A 329 24.68 -6.79 -36.06
CA ARG A 329 26.15 -6.89 -36.25
C ARG A 329 26.59 -6.61 -37.68
N TRP A 330 25.83 -7.01 -38.69
CA TRP A 330 26.08 -6.66 -40.09
C TRP A 330 25.94 -5.15 -40.30
N GLY A 331 24.99 -4.50 -39.63
CA GLY A 331 24.91 -3.04 -39.58
C GLY A 331 26.17 -2.40 -38.97
N VAL A 332 26.70 -2.97 -37.90
CA VAL A 332 27.95 -2.50 -37.27
C VAL A 332 29.16 -2.70 -38.18
N PHE A 333 29.35 -3.90 -38.74
CA PHE A 333 30.52 -4.20 -39.59
C PHE A 333 30.51 -3.39 -40.90
N SER A 334 29.34 -3.18 -41.50
CA SER A 334 29.21 -2.34 -42.71
C SER A 334 29.33 -0.83 -42.42
N GLY A 335 29.29 -0.42 -41.14
CA GLY A 335 29.29 0.98 -40.73
C GLY A 335 27.92 1.68 -40.79
N ARG A 336 26.85 0.97 -41.19
CA ARG A 336 25.46 1.49 -41.14
C ARG A 336 25.02 1.85 -39.71
N THR A 337 25.53 1.12 -38.71
CA THR A 337 25.31 1.37 -37.29
C THR A 337 26.63 1.85 -36.65
N PRO A 338 26.85 3.18 -36.56
CA PRO A 338 28.05 3.73 -35.94
C PRO A 338 28.05 3.57 -34.41
N PRO A 339 29.21 3.70 -33.73
CA PRO A 339 29.33 3.52 -32.27
C PRO A 339 28.37 4.33 -31.38
N SER A 340 27.97 5.53 -31.82
CA SER A 340 26.97 6.35 -31.12
C SER A 340 25.56 5.77 -31.19
N ARG A 341 25.29 4.90 -32.19
CA ARG A 341 23.98 4.26 -32.41
C ARG A 341 23.91 2.80 -32.01
N TYR A 342 25.02 2.19 -31.55
CA TYR A 342 25.07 0.78 -31.16
C TYR A 342 23.86 0.36 -30.32
N ASN A 343 23.59 1.08 -29.23
CA ASN A 343 22.51 0.71 -28.32
C ASN A 343 21.12 1.08 -28.84
N PHE A 344 21.01 2.22 -29.54
CA PHE A 344 19.74 2.66 -30.11
C PHE A 344 19.26 1.69 -31.20
N ASP A 345 20.12 1.35 -32.16
CA ASP A 345 19.78 0.44 -33.26
C ASP A 345 19.53 -0.99 -32.75
N TRP A 346 20.24 -1.42 -31.70
CA TRP A 346 19.97 -2.69 -31.02
C TRP A 346 18.53 -2.74 -30.49
N TRP A 347 18.11 -1.74 -29.70
CA TRP A 347 16.76 -1.71 -29.14
C TRP A 347 15.67 -1.43 -30.18
N TYR A 348 15.99 -0.71 -31.24
CA TYR A 348 15.11 -0.55 -32.39
C TYR A 348 14.80 -1.90 -33.03
N LEU A 349 15.82 -2.70 -33.33
CA LEU A 349 15.63 -4.04 -33.92
C LEU A 349 14.93 -4.99 -32.95
N ARG A 350 15.28 -4.97 -31.66
CA ARG A 350 14.56 -5.72 -30.62
C ARG A 350 13.08 -5.36 -30.55
N THR A 351 12.74 -4.07 -30.58
CA THR A 351 11.34 -3.65 -30.55
C THR A 351 10.66 -3.98 -31.88
N LYS A 352 11.35 -3.85 -33.04
CA LYS A 352 10.79 -4.13 -34.37
C LYS A 352 10.44 -5.61 -34.56
N TYR A 353 11.31 -6.52 -34.14
CA TYR A 353 11.15 -7.95 -34.44
C TYR A 353 10.64 -8.77 -33.24
N GLN A 354 10.96 -8.39 -31.99
CA GLN A 354 10.45 -9.09 -30.80
C GLN A 354 9.30 -8.37 -30.09
N GLY A 355 9.08 -7.08 -30.36
CA GLY A 355 8.16 -6.30 -29.52
C GLY A 355 8.60 -6.28 -28.05
N ILE A 356 9.91 -6.25 -27.82
CA ILE A 356 10.53 -6.13 -26.49
C ILE A 356 11.23 -4.78 -26.37
N CYS A 357 11.03 -4.11 -25.24
CA CYS A 357 11.65 -2.82 -24.93
C CYS A 357 12.64 -2.92 -23.76
N PRO A 358 13.59 -1.96 -23.67
CA PRO A 358 14.40 -1.86 -22.46
C PRO A 358 13.50 -1.42 -21.30
N PRO A 359 13.69 -1.98 -20.09
CA PRO A 359 12.86 -1.65 -18.95
C PRO A 359 13.25 -0.34 -18.26
N VAL A 360 14.43 0.20 -18.58
CA VAL A 360 14.90 1.52 -18.14
C VAL A 360 15.35 2.33 -19.35
N VAL A 361 15.46 3.65 -19.18
CA VAL A 361 15.97 4.52 -20.24
C VAL A 361 17.44 4.17 -20.53
N ARG A 362 17.74 3.93 -21.81
CA ARG A 362 19.10 3.62 -22.28
C ARG A 362 19.61 4.71 -23.21
N ASN A 363 20.82 5.18 -22.96
CA ASN A 363 21.49 6.22 -23.76
C ASN A 363 22.69 5.63 -24.54
N GLU A 364 23.46 6.50 -25.19
CA GLU A 364 24.62 6.09 -25.99
C GLU A 364 25.80 5.54 -25.17
N THR A 365 25.92 5.81 -23.86
CA THR A 365 27.02 5.25 -23.05
C THR A 365 26.83 3.77 -22.75
N HIS A 366 25.60 3.27 -22.85
CA HIS A 366 25.26 1.86 -22.66
C HIS A 366 25.60 1.02 -23.89
N PHE A 367 25.79 -0.28 -23.68
CA PHE A 367 26.07 -1.25 -24.74
C PHE A 367 25.45 -2.61 -24.41
N ASP A 368 24.12 -2.68 -24.48
CA ASP A 368 23.33 -3.83 -24.06
C ASP A 368 23.57 -5.08 -24.92
N ALA A 369 23.92 -4.91 -26.20
CA ALA A 369 24.33 -6.01 -27.06
C ALA A 369 25.59 -6.73 -26.53
N GLY A 370 26.51 -6.00 -25.89
CA GLY A 370 27.73 -6.57 -25.28
C GLY A 370 27.46 -7.49 -24.10
N ALA A 371 26.27 -7.41 -23.49
CA ALA A 371 25.88 -8.26 -22.37
C ALA A 371 25.46 -9.68 -22.78
N LYS A 372 25.40 -9.99 -24.09
CA LYS A 372 25.15 -11.34 -24.64
C LYS A 372 26.45 -11.99 -25.11
N PHE A 373 26.86 -13.12 -24.53
CA PHE A 373 28.17 -13.77 -24.74
C PHE A 373 28.65 -13.86 -26.19
N HIS A 374 27.78 -14.24 -27.13
CA HIS A 374 28.12 -14.41 -28.55
C HIS A 374 28.61 -13.13 -29.24
N VAL A 375 28.27 -11.95 -28.70
CA VAL A 375 28.74 -10.66 -29.22
C VAL A 375 30.22 -10.43 -28.88
N PRO A 376 30.67 -10.38 -27.60
CA PRO A 376 32.08 -10.28 -27.25
C PRO A 376 32.91 -11.52 -27.58
N ASN A 377 32.30 -12.70 -27.77
CA ASN A 377 32.98 -13.91 -28.24
C ASN A 377 33.03 -14.05 -29.77
N VAL A 378 32.38 -13.13 -30.51
CA VAL A 378 32.46 -13.04 -31.98
C VAL A 378 31.97 -14.33 -32.68
N THR A 379 30.91 -14.94 -32.16
CA THR A 379 30.29 -16.11 -32.78
C THR A 379 29.08 -15.67 -33.61
N PRO A 380 29.02 -15.92 -34.93
CA PRO A 380 27.86 -15.58 -35.77
C PRO A 380 26.59 -16.24 -35.22
N TYR A 381 25.51 -15.47 -35.07
CA TYR A 381 24.30 -15.85 -34.34
C TYR A 381 23.17 -16.28 -35.28
N ILE A 382 23.20 -15.82 -36.55
CA ILE A 382 22.22 -16.18 -37.57
C ILE A 382 22.16 -17.69 -37.82
N ARG A 383 23.25 -18.40 -37.47
CA ARG A 383 23.29 -19.87 -37.45
C ARG A 383 22.13 -20.48 -36.67
N TYR A 384 21.71 -19.87 -35.56
CA TYR A 384 20.63 -20.39 -34.73
C TYR A 384 19.26 -20.17 -35.37
N PHE A 385 19.05 -19.05 -36.07
CA PHE A 385 17.82 -18.85 -36.84
C PHE A 385 17.70 -19.90 -37.96
N VAL A 386 18.77 -20.09 -38.73
CA VAL A 386 18.82 -21.11 -39.78
C VAL A 386 18.67 -22.52 -39.18
N SER A 387 19.31 -22.78 -38.04
CA SER A 387 19.17 -24.03 -37.29
C SER A 387 17.71 -24.35 -36.96
N PHE A 388 16.97 -23.35 -36.49
CA PHE A 388 15.59 -23.53 -36.08
C PHE A 388 14.67 -23.82 -37.25
N VAL A 389 14.99 -23.36 -38.46
CA VAL A 389 14.24 -23.78 -39.65
C VAL A 389 14.65 -25.20 -40.07
N LEU A 390 15.95 -25.45 -40.18
CA LEU A 390 16.49 -26.73 -40.63
C LEU A 390 16.14 -27.90 -39.71
N GLN A 391 16.15 -27.71 -38.39
CA GLN A 391 15.92 -28.80 -37.45
C GLN A 391 14.52 -29.42 -37.62
N PHE A 392 13.48 -28.64 -37.94
CA PHE A 392 12.15 -29.20 -38.20
C PHE A 392 12.05 -29.82 -39.59
N GLN A 393 12.74 -29.28 -40.61
CA GLN A 393 12.86 -29.94 -41.90
C GLN A 393 13.55 -31.31 -41.78
N PHE A 394 14.62 -31.39 -40.98
CA PHE A 394 15.31 -32.65 -40.67
C PHE A 394 14.43 -33.58 -39.86
N HIS A 395 13.74 -33.07 -38.84
CA HIS A 395 12.83 -33.86 -38.02
C HIS A 395 11.75 -34.51 -38.88
N GLN A 396 11.10 -33.74 -39.77
CA GLN A 396 10.09 -34.27 -40.69
C GLN A 396 10.65 -35.38 -41.59
N ALA A 397 11.85 -35.19 -42.15
CA ALA A 397 12.50 -36.19 -42.98
C ALA A 397 12.84 -37.48 -42.19
N LEU A 398 13.42 -37.34 -40.99
CA LEU A 398 13.78 -38.47 -40.13
C LEU A 398 12.55 -39.21 -39.60
N CYS A 399 11.48 -38.50 -39.27
CA CYS A 399 10.20 -39.09 -38.87
C CYS A 399 9.58 -39.92 -39.97
N LYS A 400 9.67 -39.45 -41.22
CA LYS A 400 9.23 -40.21 -42.39
C LYS A 400 10.03 -41.49 -42.56
N GLU A 401 11.36 -41.42 -42.44
CA GLU A 401 12.24 -42.60 -42.46
C GLU A 401 12.01 -43.55 -41.26
N ALA A 402 11.60 -43.02 -40.11
CA ALA A 402 11.20 -43.82 -38.95
C ALA A 402 9.79 -44.43 -39.09
N GLY A 403 9.08 -44.15 -40.19
CA GLY A 403 7.75 -44.70 -40.46
C GLY A 403 6.61 -44.04 -39.67
N HIS A 404 6.83 -42.87 -39.06
CA HIS A 404 5.81 -42.14 -38.30
C HIS A 404 4.71 -41.59 -39.22
N GLN A 405 3.45 -41.75 -38.82
CA GLN A 405 2.26 -41.31 -39.59
C GLN A 405 1.41 -40.27 -38.84
N GLY A 406 1.76 -39.94 -37.59
CA GLY A 406 1.02 -39.00 -36.74
C GLY A 406 1.48 -37.55 -36.88
N PRO A 407 0.96 -36.65 -36.02
CA PRO A 407 1.46 -35.27 -35.92
C PRO A 407 2.97 -35.22 -35.66
N LEU A 408 3.65 -34.24 -36.25
CA LEU A 408 5.12 -34.18 -36.22
C LEU A 408 5.68 -34.03 -34.79
N HIS A 409 4.95 -33.35 -33.89
CA HIS A 409 5.34 -33.16 -32.49
C HIS A 409 5.26 -34.42 -31.62
N GLN A 410 4.63 -35.49 -32.11
CA GLN A 410 4.57 -36.79 -31.43
C GLN A 410 5.63 -37.77 -31.94
N CYS A 411 6.40 -37.39 -32.95
CA CYS A 411 7.40 -38.26 -33.54
C CYS A 411 8.62 -38.43 -32.62
N ASP A 412 9.01 -39.68 -32.40
CA ASP A 412 10.23 -40.08 -31.70
C ASP A 412 11.03 -41.04 -32.59
N ILE A 413 12.20 -40.62 -33.04
CA ILE A 413 13.06 -41.41 -33.94
C ILE A 413 13.89 -42.46 -33.21
N TYR A 414 13.87 -42.50 -31.87
CA TYR A 414 14.62 -43.44 -31.06
C TYR A 414 14.44 -44.89 -31.52
N GLN A 415 15.55 -45.64 -31.62
CA GLN A 415 15.63 -47.01 -32.17
C GLN A 415 15.34 -47.17 -33.68
N SER A 416 15.18 -46.08 -34.44
CA SER A 416 15.07 -46.15 -35.89
C SER A 416 16.45 -46.16 -36.57
N THR A 417 16.94 -47.35 -36.89
CA THR A 417 18.20 -47.50 -37.65
C THR A 417 18.10 -46.94 -39.07
N GLN A 418 16.89 -46.83 -39.63
CA GLN A 418 16.66 -46.22 -40.95
C GLN A 418 16.89 -44.71 -40.90
N ALA A 419 16.29 -44.03 -39.92
CA ALA A 419 16.54 -42.62 -39.66
C ALA A 419 18.02 -42.36 -39.31
N GLY A 420 18.63 -43.23 -38.52
CA GLY A 420 20.06 -43.14 -38.21
C GLY A 420 21.00 -43.34 -39.39
N ALA A 421 20.68 -44.25 -40.32
CA ALA A 421 21.45 -44.42 -41.56
C ALA A 421 21.38 -43.17 -42.44
N LYS A 422 20.19 -42.56 -42.55
CA LYS A 422 19.96 -41.30 -43.25
C LYS A 422 20.76 -40.16 -42.63
N LEU A 423 20.70 -40.04 -41.30
CA LEU A 423 21.46 -39.05 -40.55
C LEU A 423 22.96 -39.25 -40.76
N GLN A 424 23.47 -40.48 -40.66
CA GLN A 424 24.88 -40.79 -40.87
C GLN A 424 25.38 -40.37 -42.25
N GLU A 425 24.60 -40.60 -43.31
CA GLU A 425 24.95 -40.22 -44.68
C GLU A 425 25.20 -38.70 -44.79
N VAL A 426 24.30 -37.90 -44.22
CA VAL A 426 24.38 -36.44 -44.21
C VAL A 426 25.56 -35.94 -43.37
N LEU A 427 25.79 -36.53 -42.20
CA LEU A 427 26.88 -36.13 -41.32
C LEU A 427 28.28 -36.43 -41.91
N LYS A 428 28.43 -37.49 -42.70
CA LYS A 428 29.72 -37.85 -43.35
C LYS A 428 30.16 -36.83 -44.40
N ALA A 429 29.23 -36.07 -44.98
CA ALA A 429 29.55 -35.09 -46.00
C ALA A 429 30.41 -33.94 -45.45
N GLY A 430 30.26 -33.55 -44.18
CA GLY A 430 30.92 -32.36 -43.64
C GLY A 430 30.64 -31.13 -44.54
N SER A 431 31.68 -30.34 -44.84
CA SER A 431 31.63 -29.25 -45.84
C SER A 431 32.19 -29.66 -47.21
N SER A 432 32.31 -30.97 -47.49
CA SER A 432 32.86 -31.46 -48.77
C SER A 432 31.96 -31.25 -50.00
N GLN A 433 30.70 -30.85 -49.80
CA GLN A 433 29.70 -30.61 -50.84
C GLN A 433 28.91 -29.33 -50.54
N PRO A 434 28.31 -28.67 -51.56
CA PRO A 434 27.38 -27.57 -51.35
C PRO A 434 26.24 -27.98 -50.39
N TRP A 435 25.92 -27.12 -49.42
CA TRP A 435 24.93 -27.46 -48.39
C TRP A 435 23.54 -27.73 -48.97
N GLN A 436 23.20 -27.13 -50.11
CA GLN A 436 21.93 -27.35 -50.81
C GLN A 436 21.80 -28.80 -51.29
N ASP A 437 22.89 -29.40 -51.77
CA ASP A 437 22.91 -30.80 -52.20
C ASP A 437 22.78 -31.73 -50.99
N VAL A 438 23.47 -31.39 -49.89
CA VAL A 438 23.36 -32.11 -48.62
C VAL A 438 21.93 -32.02 -48.06
N LEU A 439 21.29 -30.85 -48.13
CA LEU A 439 19.91 -30.64 -47.72
C LEU A 439 18.95 -31.46 -48.58
N LYS A 440 19.13 -31.44 -49.89
CA LYS A 440 18.31 -32.20 -50.83
C LYS A 440 18.41 -33.69 -50.63
N ASN A 441 19.60 -34.19 -50.32
CA ASN A 441 19.79 -35.59 -49.95
C ASN A 441 19.04 -35.92 -48.66
N MET A 442 19.02 -35.02 -47.68
CA MET A 442 18.32 -35.23 -46.40
C MET A 442 16.79 -35.15 -46.53
N THR A 443 16.27 -34.07 -47.12
CA THR A 443 14.84 -33.69 -47.07
C THR A 443 14.10 -33.87 -48.39
N GLY A 444 14.84 -34.01 -49.50
CA GLY A 444 14.29 -34.00 -50.86
C GLY A 444 14.19 -32.60 -51.49
N SER A 445 14.54 -31.53 -50.76
CA SER A 445 14.50 -30.14 -51.22
C SER A 445 15.87 -29.46 -51.03
N ASP A 446 16.25 -28.57 -51.93
CA ASP A 446 17.47 -27.74 -51.83
C ASP A 446 17.23 -26.37 -51.16
N ALA A 447 16.00 -26.08 -50.74
CA ALA A 447 15.59 -24.80 -50.14
C ALA A 447 15.30 -24.89 -48.62
N LEU A 448 15.57 -23.79 -47.92
CA LEU A 448 15.10 -23.58 -46.54
C LEU A 448 13.58 -23.40 -46.54
N ASP A 449 12.89 -24.06 -45.61
CA ASP A 449 11.43 -24.09 -45.55
C ASP A 449 10.94 -24.08 -44.10
N ALA A 450 10.13 -23.08 -43.74
CA ALA A 450 9.54 -22.96 -42.40
C ALA A 450 8.28 -23.85 -42.21
N GLN A 451 7.74 -24.45 -43.28
CA GLN A 451 6.49 -25.21 -43.20
C GLN A 451 6.54 -26.37 -42.18
N PRO A 452 7.60 -27.19 -42.09
CA PRO A 452 7.65 -28.25 -41.08
C PRO A 452 7.63 -27.75 -39.63
N LEU A 453 8.19 -26.55 -39.38
CA LEU A 453 8.11 -25.89 -38.08
C LEU A 453 6.66 -25.45 -37.81
N LEU A 454 6.01 -24.81 -38.77
CA LEU A 454 4.61 -24.39 -38.64
C LEU A 454 3.67 -25.60 -38.42
N ASP A 455 3.91 -26.71 -39.12
CA ASP A 455 3.16 -27.95 -38.96
C ASP A 455 3.34 -28.56 -37.56
N TYR A 456 4.56 -28.51 -37.01
CA TYR A 456 4.84 -28.97 -35.65
C TYR A 456 4.01 -28.20 -34.61
N PHE A 457 3.93 -26.88 -34.75
CA PHE A 457 3.23 -26.00 -33.81
C PHE A 457 1.76 -25.71 -34.18
N GLN A 458 1.23 -26.35 -35.23
CA GLN A 458 -0.12 -26.07 -35.74
C GLN A 458 -1.21 -26.13 -34.64
N PRO A 459 -1.24 -27.13 -33.73
CA PRO A 459 -2.28 -27.20 -32.70
C PRO A 459 -2.26 -26.01 -31.74
N VAL A 460 -1.07 -25.63 -31.23
CA VAL A 460 -0.95 -24.48 -30.32
C VAL A 460 -1.15 -23.15 -31.03
N SER A 461 -0.77 -23.05 -32.31
CA SER A 461 -1.01 -21.87 -33.14
C SER A 461 -2.51 -21.57 -33.24
N GLN A 462 -3.30 -22.60 -33.56
CA GLN A 462 -4.75 -22.48 -33.67
C GLN A 462 -5.39 -22.15 -32.32
N TRP A 463 -4.93 -22.81 -31.26
CA TRP A 463 -5.39 -22.54 -29.90
C TRP A 463 -5.08 -21.10 -29.44
N LEU A 464 -3.86 -20.59 -29.69
CA LEU A 464 -3.48 -19.21 -29.35
C LEU A 464 -4.34 -18.18 -30.09
N GLN A 465 -4.64 -18.41 -31.37
CA GLN A 465 -5.53 -17.55 -32.14
C GLN A 465 -6.92 -17.46 -31.52
N GLU A 466 -7.51 -18.61 -31.14
CA GLU A 466 -8.80 -18.66 -30.47
C GLU A 466 -8.77 -17.92 -29.11
N GLN A 467 -7.73 -18.15 -28.31
CA GLN A 467 -7.58 -17.49 -27.01
C GLN A 467 -7.39 -15.97 -27.12
N ASN A 468 -6.67 -15.51 -28.14
CA ASN A 468 -6.46 -14.09 -28.37
C ASN A 468 -7.74 -13.43 -28.90
N GLN A 469 -8.48 -14.09 -29.79
CA GLN A 469 -9.77 -13.60 -30.28
C GLN A 469 -10.83 -13.52 -29.17
N GLN A 470 -10.96 -14.56 -28.33
CA GLN A 470 -11.93 -14.60 -27.23
C GLN A 470 -11.72 -13.47 -26.20
N ASN A 471 -10.48 -13.02 -26.02
CA ASN A 471 -10.13 -11.96 -25.09
C ASN A 471 -9.93 -10.60 -25.76
N ASN A 472 -10.19 -10.51 -27.08
CA ASN A 472 -10.04 -9.28 -27.87
C ASN A 472 -8.63 -8.66 -27.79
N GLU A 473 -7.60 -9.51 -27.86
CA GLU A 473 -6.20 -9.09 -27.79
C GLU A 473 -5.73 -8.36 -29.04
N VAL A 474 -4.87 -7.36 -28.86
CA VAL A 474 -4.21 -6.67 -29.96
C VAL A 474 -2.97 -7.46 -30.38
N LEU A 475 -2.91 -7.94 -31.63
CA LEU A 475 -1.68 -8.53 -32.15
C LEU A 475 -0.65 -7.43 -32.45
N GLY A 476 0.60 -7.67 -32.06
CA GLY A 476 1.67 -6.69 -32.17
C GLY A 476 1.59 -5.56 -31.13
N TRP A 477 2.35 -4.49 -31.35
CA TRP A 477 2.54 -3.39 -30.40
C TRP A 477 2.40 -2.02 -31.09
N PRO A 478 1.17 -1.58 -31.41
CA PRO A 478 0.94 -0.29 -32.06
C PRO A 478 1.46 0.91 -31.23
N GLU A 479 1.54 0.77 -29.90
CA GLU A 479 2.14 1.77 -29.01
C GLU A 479 3.66 1.56 -28.87
N TYR A 480 4.35 1.61 -30.01
CA TYR A 480 5.77 1.25 -30.17
C TYR A 480 6.73 1.97 -29.20
N GLN A 481 6.43 3.22 -28.83
CA GLN A 481 7.27 4.05 -27.97
C GLN A 481 6.97 3.88 -26.47
N TRP A 482 5.98 3.08 -26.09
CA TRP A 482 5.64 2.88 -24.68
C TRP A 482 6.80 2.21 -23.93
N ARG A 483 7.09 2.72 -22.72
CA ARG A 483 8.10 2.19 -21.79
C ARG A 483 7.52 2.20 -20.38
N PRO A 484 7.86 1.23 -19.52
CA PRO A 484 7.38 1.22 -18.15
C PRO A 484 8.06 2.34 -17.32
N PRO A 485 7.38 2.89 -16.30
CA PRO A 485 8.00 3.79 -15.34
C PRO A 485 8.89 3.02 -14.35
N LEU A 486 9.84 3.73 -13.73
CA LEU A 486 10.59 3.18 -12.60
C LEU A 486 9.67 2.98 -11.37
N PRO A 487 9.93 1.97 -10.53
CA PRO A 487 9.30 1.86 -9.22
C PRO A 487 9.68 3.06 -8.33
N ASP A 488 8.75 3.55 -7.50
CA ASP A 488 8.89 4.82 -6.78
C ASP A 488 10.10 4.85 -5.81
N ASN A 489 10.48 3.69 -5.25
CA ASN A 489 11.59 3.56 -4.31
C ASN A 489 12.85 2.94 -4.93
N TYR A 490 12.90 2.70 -6.25
CA TYR A 490 14.02 2.00 -6.87
C TYR A 490 15.36 2.77 -6.75
N PRO A 491 16.49 2.13 -6.39
CA PRO A 491 16.70 0.68 -6.17
C PRO A 491 16.51 0.21 -4.71
N GLU A 492 16.02 1.06 -3.82
CA GLU A 492 15.69 0.68 -2.44
C GLU A 492 14.45 -0.23 -2.42
N GLY A 493 14.43 -1.23 -1.54
CA GLY A 493 13.28 -2.14 -1.40
C GLY A 493 13.17 -3.27 -2.42
N ILE A 494 14.23 -3.58 -3.19
CA ILE A 494 14.26 -4.78 -4.07
C ILE A 494 14.10 -6.11 -3.33
N ASP A 495 14.29 -6.10 -2.01
CA ASP A 495 14.10 -7.25 -1.12
C ASP A 495 12.65 -7.37 -0.60
N LEU A 496 11.77 -6.41 -0.89
CA LEU A 496 10.37 -6.43 -0.43
C LEU A 496 9.52 -7.42 -1.24
N VAL A 497 8.55 -8.03 -0.57
CA VAL A 497 7.58 -8.96 -1.14
C VAL A 497 6.51 -8.18 -1.90
N THR A 498 6.38 -8.50 -3.19
CA THR A 498 5.33 -7.93 -4.08
C THR A 498 4.29 -8.98 -4.49
N ASP A 499 4.35 -10.20 -3.96
CA ASP A 499 3.40 -11.26 -4.31
C ASP A 499 2.09 -11.14 -3.52
N GLU A 500 0.99 -10.88 -4.23
CA GLU A 500 -0.32 -10.79 -3.61
C GLU A 500 -0.85 -12.11 -3.04
N ALA A 501 -0.39 -13.26 -3.54
CA ALA A 501 -0.80 -14.55 -2.97
C ALA A 501 -0.23 -14.72 -1.55
N GLU A 502 1.05 -14.39 -1.38
CA GLU A 502 1.70 -14.34 -0.07
C GLU A 502 1.08 -13.26 0.83
N ALA A 503 0.80 -12.08 0.29
CA ALA A 503 0.13 -10.99 1.01
C ALA A 503 -1.27 -11.39 1.53
N ARG A 504 -2.05 -12.12 0.73
CA ARG A 504 -3.37 -12.62 1.13
C ARG A 504 -3.25 -13.67 2.23
N LYS A 505 -2.34 -14.63 2.09
CA LYS A 505 -2.07 -15.62 3.14
C LYS A 505 -1.64 -14.94 4.45
N PHE A 506 -0.78 -13.94 4.37
CA PHE A 506 -0.38 -13.12 5.51
C PHE A 506 -1.58 -12.46 6.20
N VAL A 507 -2.50 -11.85 5.44
CA VAL A 507 -3.71 -11.22 5.99
C VAL A 507 -4.63 -12.25 6.66
N GLU A 508 -4.82 -13.43 6.06
CA GLU A 508 -5.63 -14.50 6.63
C GLU A 508 -5.07 -15.01 7.96
N GLU A 509 -3.77 -15.26 8.04
CA GLU A 509 -3.12 -15.71 9.28
C GLU A 509 -3.10 -14.61 10.36
N TYR A 510 -2.88 -13.35 9.96
CA TYR A 510 -2.95 -12.20 10.86
C TYR A 510 -4.35 -12.10 11.48
N ASP A 511 -5.41 -12.20 10.68
CA ASP A 511 -6.79 -12.07 11.15
C ASP A 511 -7.15 -13.16 12.17
N GLN A 512 -6.82 -14.42 11.86
CA GLN A 512 -7.09 -15.55 12.77
C GLN A 512 -6.40 -15.41 14.12
N THR A 513 -5.12 -15.02 14.12
CA THR A 513 -4.35 -14.89 15.37
C THR A 513 -4.75 -13.64 16.15
N SER A 514 -5.05 -12.54 15.46
CA SER A 514 -5.49 -11.29 16.09
C SER A 514 -6.81 -11.45 16.81
N GLN A 515 -7.79 -12.15 16.23
CA GLN A 515 -9.08 -12.43 16.89
C GLN A 515 -8.90 -13.09 18.27
N VAL A 516 -7.97 -14.04 18.40
CA VAL A 516 -7.70 -14.73 19.66
C VAL A 516 -7.03 -13.79 20.67
N VAL A 517 -5.93 -13.14 20.27
CA VAL A 517 -5.14 -12.27 21.18
C VAL A 517 -5.95 -11.06 21.64
N TRP A 518 -6.72 -10.45 20.73
CA TRP A 518 -7.53 -9.27 21.04
C TRP A 518 -8.74 -9.62 21.91
N ASN A 519 -9.34 -10.80 21.74
CA ASN A 519 -10.39 -11.28 22.65
C ASN A 519 -9.88 -11.46 24.08
N GLU A 520 -8.73 -12.10 24.27
CA GLU A 520 -8.14 -12.29 25.60
C GLU A 520 -7.76 -10.95 26.25
N TYR A 521 -7.26 -9.99 25.47
CA TYR A 521 -6.98 -8.64 25.93
C TYR A 521 -8.26 -7.90 26.34
N ALA A 522 -9.30 -7.94 25.51
CA ALA A 522 -10.59 -7.30 25.79
C ALA A 522 -11.20 -7.84 27.10
N GLU A 523 -11.13 -9.15 27.34
CA GLU A 523 -11.61 -9.76 28.58
C GLU A 523 -10.82 -9.29 29.81
N ALA A 524 -9.49 -9.25 29.74
CA ALA A 524 -8.68 -8.74 30.84
C ALA A 524 -8.94 -7.25 31.12
N ASN A 525 -9.10 -6.45 30.07
CA ASN A 525 -9.38 -5.03 30.18
C ASN A 525 -10.79 -4.77 30.75
N TRP A 526 -11.78 -5.55 30.32
CA TRP A 526 -13.13 -5.53 30.89
C TRP A 526 -13.13 -5.86 32.38
N ASN A 527 -12.39 -6.90 32.78
CA ASN A 527 -12.29 -7.32 34.18
C ASN A 527 -11.67 -6.24 35.07
N TYR A 528 -10.65 -5.52 34.59
CA TYR A 528 -10.10 -4.38 35.31
C TYR A 528 -11.11 -3.23 35.41
N ASN A 529 -11.75 -2.86 34.30
CA ASN A 529 -12.70 -1.74 34.25
C ASN A 529 -13.97 -1.97 35.10
N THR A 530 -14.34 -3.22 35.34
CA THR A 530 -15.53 -3.62 36.13
C THR A 530 -15.18 -4.18 37.51
N ASN A 531 -13.89 -4.26 37.85
CA ASN A 531 -13.39 -4.67 39.16
C ASN A 531 -11.92 -4.21 39.33
N ILE A 532 -11.72 -2.98 39.77
CA ILE A 532 -10.39 -2.37 39.92
C ILE A 532 -9.70 -2.97 41.15
N THR A 533 -8.66 -3.78 40.93
CA THR A 533 -7.84 -4.41 41.97
C THR A 533 -6.38 -4.49 41.52
N THR A 534 -5.45 -4.72 42.45
CA THR A 534 -4.05 -4.96 42.10
C THR A 534 -3.91 -6.17 41.16
N GLU A 535 -4.64 -7.26 41.42
CA GLU A 535 -4.61 -8.48 40.61
C GLU A 535 -5.09 -8.21 39.16
N THR A 536 -6.25 -7.57 38.99
CA THR A 536 -6.77 -7.26 37.64
C THR A 536 -5.87 -6.29 36.88
N SER A 537 -5.20 -5.36 37.58
CA SER A 537 -4.23 -4.45 36.98
C SER A 537 -2.98 -5.18 36.46
N GLU A 538 -2.44 -6.14 37.23
CA GLU A 538 -1.27 -6.93 36.83
C GLU A 538 -1.60 -7.84 35.63
N ILE A 539 -2.78 -8.47 35.63
CA ILE A 539 -3.26 -9.29 34.51
C ILE A 539 -3.40 -8.44 33.25
N LEU A 540 -4.00 -7.24 33.34
CA LEU A 540 -4.14 -6.32 32.21
C LEU A 540 -2.77 -5.88 31.66
N LEU A 541 -1.81 -5.56 32.52
CA LEU A 541 -0.44 -5.21 32.08
C LEU A 541 0.25 -6.39 31.37
N GLN A 542 0.08 -7.62 31.88
CA GLN A 542 0.59 -8.82 31.20
C GLN A 542 -0.04 -9.02 29.82
N LYS A 543 -1.37 -8.87 29.71
CA LYS A 543 -2.07 -8.98 28.42
C LYS A 543 -1.71 -7.86 27.45
N ASN A 544 -1.48 -6.64 27.92
CA ASN A 544 -0.94 -5.55 27.10
C ASN A 544 0.41 -5.93 26.45
N MET A 545 1.31 -6.56 27.20
CA MET A 545 2.60 -7.03 26.67
C MET A 545 2.44 -8.17 25.66
N GLN A 546 1.49 -9.08 25.87
CA GLN A 546 1.18 -10.16 24.91
C GLN A 546 0.66 -9.58 23.58
N THR A 547 -0.30 -8.65 23.63
CA THR A 547 -0.82 -7.97 22.44
C THR A 547 0.26 -7.18 21.73
N ALA A 548 1.08 -6.42 22.45
CA ALA A 548 2.15 -5.65 21.82
C ALA A 548 3.23 -6.53 21.15
N ASN A 549 3.54 -7.70 21.72
CA ASN A 549 4.44 -8.66 21.07
C ASN A 549 3.83 -9.23 19.78
N HIS A 550 2.53 -9.55 19.80
CA HIS A 550 1.81 -9.96 18.58
C HIS A 550 1.84 -8.84 17.52
N THR A 551 1.49 -7.61 17.88
CA THR A 551 1.56 -6.44 16.99
C THR A 551 2.96 -6.25 16.41
N LEU A 552 4.01 -6.32 17.24
CA LEU A 552 5.40 -6.20 16.81
C LEU A 552 5.79 -7.29 15.80
N GLN A 553 5.50 -8.56 16.11
CA GLN A 553 5.84 -9.69 15.25
C GLN A 553 5.16 -9.58 13.88
N TRP A 554 3.87 -9.25 13.86
CA TRP A 554 3.10 -9.17 12.62
C TRP A 554 3.38 -7.90 11.84
N GLY A 555 3.54 -6.75 12.48
CA GLY A 555 3.84 -5.52 11.76
C GLY A 555 5.26 -5.46 11.22
N VAL A 556 6.26 -6.07 11.87
CA VAL A 556 7.60 -6.23 11.28
C VAL A 556 7.55 -7.11 10.02
N ARG A 557 6.74 -8.19 10.03
CA ARG A 557 6.50 -8.98 8.81
C ARG A 557 5.72 -8.19 7.77
N ALA A 558 4.70 -7.41 8.16
CA ALA A 558 3.93 -6.56 7.25
C ALA A 558 4.81 -5.54 6.52
N ARG A 559 5.83 -4.99 7.20
CA ARG A 559 6.82 -4.06 6.62
C ARG A 559 7.73 -4.70 5.57
N GLN A 560 7.72 -6.03 5.42
CA GLN A 560 8.42 -6.72 4.33
C GLN A 560 7.64 -6.69 3.02
N PHE A 561 6.36 -6.29 3.02
CA PHE A 561 5.54 -6.18 1.82
C PHE A 561 5.58 -4.77 1.23
N ASP A 562 5.77 -4.68 -0.10
CA ASP A 562 5.59 -3.42 -0.83
C ASP A 562 4.13 -3.27 -1.28
N VAL A 563 3.36 -2.58 -0.45
CA VAL A 563 1.92 -2.34 -0.66
C VAL A 563 1.62 -1.42 -1.85
N ASN A 564 2.61 -0.74 -2.43
CA ASN A 564 2.38 0.18 -3.56
C ASN A 564 1.95 -0.55 -4.83
N ASN A 565 2.43 -1.78 -4.99
CA ASN A 565 2.25 -2.58 -6.21
C ASN A 565 1.07 -3.57 -6.12
N PHE A 566 0.33 -3.62 -5.01
CA PHE A 566 -0.87 -4.45 -4.89
C PHE A 566 -2.07 -3.85 -5.63
N GLN A 567 -2.67 -4.67 -6.49
CA GLN A 567 -3.95 -4.49 -7.17
C GLN A 567 -5.14 -4.67 -6.22
N ASN A 568 -5.07 -5.61 -5.27
CA ASN A 568 -6.15 -5.83 -4.31
C ASN A 568 -6.15 -4.72 -3.23
N ALA A 569 -7.09 -3.79 -3.38
CA ALA A 569 -7.23 -2.64 -2.47
C ALA A 569 -7.47 -3.03 -1.00
N THR A 570 -8.19 -4.12 -0.74
CA THR A 570 -8.48 -4.59 0.63
C THR A 570 -7.21 -5.14 1.29
N THR A 571 -6.48 -6.02 0.60
CA THR A 571 -5.20 -6.55 1.09
C THR A 571 -4.20 -5.42 1.33
N LYS A 572 -4.10 -4.48 0.38
CA LYS A 572 -3.29 -3.28 0.51
C LYS A 572 -3.63 -2.47 1.75
N ARG A 573 -4.92 -2.22 1.99
CA ARG A 573 -5.41 -1.45 3.14
C ARG A 573 -5.10 -2.13 4.46
N ILE A 574 -5.32 -3.45 4.55
CA ILE A 574 -5.03 -4.23 5.77
C ILE A 574 -3.52 -4.21 6.06
N ILE A 575 -2.68 -4.56 5.09
CA ILE A 575 -1.23 -4.62 5.32
C ILE A 575 -0.68 -3.25 5.69
N LYS A 576 -1.14 -2.17 5.03
CA LYS A 576 -0.75 -0.80 5.40
C LYS A 576 -1.12 -0.47 6.85
N LYS A 577 -2.29 -0.90 7.33
CA LYS A 577 -2.69 -0.71 8.74
C LYS A 577 -1.81 -1.53 9.69
N VAL A 578 -1.50 -2.78 9.34
CA VAL A 578 -0.65 -3.67 10.18
C VAL A 578 0.82 -3.23 10.20
N GLN A 579 1.28 -2.46 9.20
CA GLN A 579 2.62 -1.85 9.20
C GLN A 579 2.80 -0.78 10.29
N ASP A 580 1.70 -0.19 10.77
CA ASP A 580 1.69 0.67 11.96
C ASP A 580 1.69 -0.19 13.22
N LEU A 581 2.77 -0.09 13.98
CA LEU A 581 2.97 -0.83 15.23
C LEU A 581 2.42 -0.07 16.43
N GLU A 582 1.96 1.17 16.26
CA GLU A 582 1.55 2.07 17.32
C GLU A 582 2.63 2.13 18.44
N ARG A 583 2.24 2.01 19.71
CA ARG A 583 3.14 1.93 20.86
C ARG A 583 4.06 0.71 20.84
N ALA A 584 3.70 -0.39 20.15
CA ALA A 584 4.54 -1.60 20.10
C ALA A 584 5.85 -1.39 19.32
N ALA A 585 6.00 -0.26 18.62
CA ALA A 585 7.28 0.16 18.06
C ALA A 585 8.33 0.52 19.12
N LEU A 586 7.90 0.89 20.34
CA LEU A 586 8.81 1.27 21.42
C LEU A 586 9.65 0.06 21.89
N PRO A 587 10.91 0.28 22.27
CA PRO A 587 11.71 -0.72 23.00
C PRO A 587 10.98 -1.23 24.24
N ALA A 588 11.16 -2.51 24.58
CA ALA A 588 10.41 -3.16 25.66
C ALA A 588 10.40 -2.40 27.01
N PRO A 589 11.52 -1.81 27.51
CA PRO A 589 11.49 -1.03 28.75
C PRO A 589 10.62 0.23 28.65
N GLU A 590 10.67 0.91 27.50
CA GLU A 590 9.90 2.14 27.25
C GLU A 590 8.42 1.85 27.02
N LEU A 591 8.09 0.73 26.37
CA LEU A 591 6.72 0.26 26.23
C LEU A 591 6.10 -0.08 27.58
N GLN A 592 6.87 -0.72 28.47
CA GLN A 592 6.40 -1.05 29.81
C GLN A 592 6.19 0.21 30.66
N GLU A 593 7.09 1.20 30.53
CA GLU A 593 6.93 2.53 31.13
C GLU A 593 5.69 3.25 30.58
N TYR A 594 5.48 3.25 29.26
CA TYR A 594 4.31 3.85 28.61
C TYR A 594 3.00 3.26 29.14
N ASN A 595 2.89 1.93 29.17
CA ASN A 595 1.69 1.24 29.62
C ASN A 595 1.40 1.52 31.10
N ARG A 596 2.45 1.57 31.94
CA ARG A 596 2.31 1.92 33.35
C ARG A 596 1.85 3.37 33.54
N ILE A 597 2.44 4.31 32.82
CA ILE A 597 2.06 5.73 32.88
C ILE A 597 0.59 5.91 32.51
N LEU A 598 0.14 5.27 31.42
CA LEU A 598 -1.25 5.36 30.98
C LEU A 598 -2.22 4.81 32.05
N MET A 599 -1.91 3.63 32.61
CA MET A 599 -2.70 3.03 33.68
C MET A 599 -2.71 3.89 34.95
N ASP A 600 -1.57 4.45 35.35
CA ASP A 600 -1.45 5.31 36.53
C ASP A 600 -2.25 6.61 36.36
N MET A 601 -2.22 7.22 35.17
CA MET A 601 -3.03 8.41 34.86
C MET A 601 -4.54 8.11 34.91
N GLU A 602 -4.98 6.99 34.31
CA GLU A 602 -6.38 6.57 34.32
C GLU A 602 -6.87 6.19 35.74
N HIS A 603 -6.03 5.46 36.50
CA HIS A 603 -6.34 5.11 37.88
C HIS A 603 -6.50 6.37 38.75
N LYS A 604 -5.54 7.30 38.68
CA LYS A 604 -5.58 8.58 39.41
C LYS A 604 -6.81 9.40 39.11
N TYR A 605 -7.30 9.37 37.86
CA TYR A 605 -8.55 10.02 37.49
C TYR A 605 -9.76 9.34 38.13
N SER A 606 -9.84 8.00 38.01
CA SER A 606 -11.02 7.21 38.37
C SER A 606 -11.27 7.12 39.88
N VAL A 607 -10.22 7.10 40.72
CA VAL A 607 -10.36 6.94 42.18
C VAL A 607 -10.34 8.26 42.96
N ALA A 608 -10.15 9.39 42.28
CA ALA A 608 -10.01 10.68 42.94
C ALA A 608 -11.29 11.12 43.65
N THR A 609 -11.12 11.71 44.84
CA THR A 609 -12.20 12.29 45.63
C THR A 609 -11.87 13.70 46.09
N VAL A 610 -12.89 14.53 46.23
CA VAL A 610 -12.79 15.91 46.72
C VAL A 610 -13.45 15.97 48.09
N CYS A 611 -12.68 16.35 49.10
CA CYS A 611 -13.16 16.33 50.49
C CYS A 611 -13.44 17.73 51.04
N HIS A 612 -14.54 17.86 51.77
CA HIS A 612 -14.85 19.01 52.60
C HIS A 612 -13.94 19.05 53.85
N THR A 613 -13.81 20.21 54.47
CA THR A 613 -13.00 20.41 55.69
C THR A 613 -13.54 19.64 56.91
N ASN A 614 -14.80 19.19 56.86
CA ASN A 614 -15.44 18.38 57.89
C ASN A 614 -15.21 16.85 57.71
N GLY A 615 -14.50 16.42 56.66
CA GLY A 615 -14.13 15.03 56.42
C GLY A 615 -14.98 14.26 55.39
N THR A 616 -16.08 14.81 54.88
CA THR A 616 -16.88 14.15 53.83
C THR A 616 -16.19 14.26 52.46
N CYS A 617 -15.97 13.14 51.77
CA CYS A 617 -15.35 13.08 50.45
C CYS A 617 -16.36 12.68 49.37
N LEU A 618 -16.34 13.39 48.24
CA LEU A 618 -17.22 13.18 47.10
C LEU A 618 -16.44 12.64 45.90
N GLN A 619 -16.97 11.62 45.23
CA GLN A 619 -16.44 11.11 43.96
C GLN A 619 -16.90 12.01 42.79
N LEU A 620 -16.28 11.85 41.61
CA LEU A 620 -16.79 12.52 40.41
C LEU A 620 -18.23 12.09 40.11
N GLU A 621 -18.43 10.77 39.97
CA GLU A 621 -19.73 10.17 39.65
C GLU A 621 -20.26 9.33 40.82
N PRO A 622 -21.46 9.62 41.35
CA PRO A 622 -22.42 10.65 40.87
C PRO A 622 -22.26 12.02 41.55
N ASP A 623 -21.46 12.13 42.61
CA ASP A 623 -21.59 13.23 43.58
C ASP A 623 -21.26 14.61 43.01
N LEU A 624 -20.04 14.82 42.51
CA LEU A 624 -19.61 16.13 41.99
C LEU A 624 -20.35 16.49 40.71
N ILE A 625 -20.67 15.52 39.84
CA ILE A 625 -21.53 15.76 38.67
C ILE A 625 -22.89 16.30 39.13
N ASN A 626 -23.52 15.68 40.13
CA ASN A 626 -24.80 16.14 40.66
C ASN A 626 -24.70 17.57 41.25
N VAL A 627 -23.63 17.88 41.99
CA VAL A 627 -23.38 19.25 42.49
C VAL A 627 -23.28 20.24 41.34
N MET A 628 -22.48 19.95 40.31
CA MET A 628 -22.32 20.82 39.16
C MET A 628 -23.61 21.00 38.35
N ALA A 629 -24.44 19.96 38.26
CA ALA A 629 -25.69 19.98 37.50
C ALA A 629 -26.81 20.73 38.24
N THR A 630 -26.93 20.55 39.56
CA THR A 630 -28.11 21.00 40.33
C THR A 630 -27.89 22.22 41.21
N SER A 631 -26.65 22.47 41.67
CA SER A 631 -26.40 23.63 42.52
C SER A 631 -26.55 24.93 41.73
N ARG A 632 -27.06 25.95 42.41
CA ARG A 632 -27.24 27.32 41.88
C ARG A 632 -26.53 28.36 42.75
N LYS A 633 -25.58 27.89 43.59
CA LYS A 633 -24.76 28.71 44.49
C LYS A 633 -23.35 28.82 43.92
N TYR A 634 -22.90 30.05 43.67
CA TYR A 634 -21.60 30.33 43.06
C TYR A 634 -20.43 29.63 43.79
N GLU A 635 -20.35 29.82 45.12
CA GLU A 635 -19.23 29.31 45.93
C GLU A 635 -19.20 27.77 46.04
N GLU A 636 -20.35 27.10 46.00
CA GLU A 636 -20.44 25.64 46.03
C GLU A 636 -19.95 25.03 44.71
N LEU A 637 -20.41 25.60 43.58
CA LEU A 637 -19.92 25.25 42.25
C LEU A 637 -18.42 25.52 42.11
N LEU A 638 -17.93 26.64 42.67
CA LEU A 638 -16.52 26.98 42.66
C LEU A 638 -15.69 25.97 43.46
N TRP A 639 -16.17 25.58 44.65
CA TRP A 639 -15.52 24.56 45.47
C TRP A 639 -15.39 23.23 44.73
N ALA A 640 -16.47 22.73 44.13
CA ALA A 640 -16.47 21.48 43.39
C ALA A 640 -15.53 21.54 42.17
N TRP A 641 -15.65 22.61 41.38
CA TRP A 641 -14.87 22.83 40.15
C TRP A 641 -13.36 22.94 40.42
N LYS A 642 -12.99 23.72 41.44
CA LYS A 642 -11.60 23.95 41.84
C LYS A 642 -11.02 22.72 42.52
N GLY A 643 -11.77 22.11 43.43
CA GLY A 643 -11.36 20.92 44.17
C GLY A 643 -11.04 19.75 43.25
N TRP A 644 -11.87 19.52 42.22
CA TRP A 644 -11.60 18.46 41.23
C TRP A 644 -10.29 18.67 40.47
N ARG A 645 -10.03 19.91 40.01
CA ARG A 645 -8.80 20.27 39.30
C ARG A 645 -7.57 20.21 40.19
N ASP A 646 -7.69 20.64 41.44
CA ASP A 646 -6.61 20.59 42.42
C ASP A 646 -6.22 19.16 42.77
N LYS A 647 -7.18 18.22 42.76
CA LYS A 647 -6.92 16.81 43.07
C LYS A 647 -6.40 16.04 41.88
N VAL A 648 -7.13 16.04 40.76
CA VAL A 648 -6.77 15.21 39.60
C VAL A 648 -5.71 15.86 38.74
N GLY A 649 -5.88 17.14 38.40
CA GLY A 649 -4.96 17.83 37.49
C GLY A 649 -3.52 17.79 38.01
N LYS A 650 -3.33 18.11 39.30
CA LYS A 650 -2.01 18.12 39.93
C LYS A 650 -1.37 16.74 40.03
N ASP A 651 -2.17 15.69 40.20
CA ASP A 651 -1.67 14.32 40.31
C ASP A 651 -1.30 13.70 38.95
N VAL A 652 -1.93 14.16 37.86
CA VAL A 652 -1.65 13.72 36.48
C VAL A 652 -0.45 14.46 35.87
N LEU A 653 -0.25 15.74 36.22
CA LEU A 653 0.80 16.60 35.65
C LEU A 653 2.21 15.98 35.64
N PRO A 654 2.71 15.30 36.70
CA PRO A 654 4.05 14.73 36.70
C PRO A 654 4.26 13.61 35.67
N LEU A 655 3.18 12.93 35.26
CA LEU A 655 3.21 11.79 34.34
C LEU A 655 3.08 12.22 32.87
N PHE A 656 2.34 13.31 32.63
CA PHE A 656 1.93 13.72 31.29
C PHE A 656 3.10 14.07 30.33
N PRO A 657 4.17 14.78 30.75
CA PRO A 657 5.31 15.06 29.86
C PRO A 657 5.99 13.79 29.34
N LYS A 658 6.16 12.78 30.20
CA LYS A 658 6.77 11.50 29.79
C LYS A 658 5.85 10.70 28.87
N TYR A 659 4.54 10.76 29.11
CA TYR A 659 3.54 10.23 28.17
C TYR A 659 3.65 10.87 26.78
N VAL A 660 3.77 12.21 26.70
CA VAL A 660 3.91 12.93 25.41
C VAL A 660 5.20 12.53 24.70
N GLU A 661 6.32 12.46 25.43
CA GLU A 661 7.62 12.02 24.90
C GLU A 661 7.53 10.62 24.26
N LEU A 662 6.99 9.64 25.00
CA LEU A 662 6.88 8.26 24.55
C LEU A 662 5.86 8.11 23.40
N THR A 663 4.76 8.86 23.43
CA THR A 663 3.77 8.88 22.34
C THR A 663 4.38 9.41 21.03
N ASN A 664 5.10 10.52 21.10
CA ASN A 664 5.79 11.09 19.93
C ASN A 664 6.89 10.16 19.41
N LYS A 665 7.64 9.52 20.31
CA LYS A 665 8.66 8.55 19.91
C LYS A 665 8.04 7.35 19.19
N ALA A 666 6.92 6.82 19.68
CA ALA A 666 6.18 5.76 19.01
C ALA A 666 5.68 6.19 17.62
N ALA A 667 5.12 7.40 17.50
CA ALA A 667 4.66 7.96 16.23
C ALA A 667 5.80 8.08 15.21
N TRP A 668 6.97 8.60 15.62
CA TRP A 668 8.16 8.72 14.79
C TRP A 668 8.67 7.35 14.28
N LEU A 669 8.69 6.32 15.14
CA LEU A 669 9.08 4.97 14.76
C LEU A 669 8.11 4.29 13.77
N ASN A 670 6.91 4.85 13.60
CA ASN A 670 5.90 4.43 12.63
C ASN A 670 5.82 5.33 11.39
N GLY A 671 6.70 6.35 11.29
CA GLY A 671 6.78 7.22 10.12
C GLY A 671 5.88 8.46 10.16
N TYR A 672 5.30 8.79 11.32
CA TYR A 672 4.57 10.03 11.55
C TYR A 672 5.49 11.11 12.13
N THR A 673 5.06 12.37 12.05
CA THR A 673 5.81 13.51 12.62
C THR A 673 5.66 13.63 14.14
N ASP A 674 4.48 13.37 14.66
CA ASP A 674 4.15 13.41 16.09
C ASP A 674 2.89 12.55 16.40
N GLY A 675 2.52 12.44 17.67
CA GLY A 675 1.32 11.69 18.11
C GLY A 675 0.00 12.24 17.56
N GLY A 676 -0.08 13.55 17.32
CA GLY A 676 -1.24 14.20 16.72
C GLY A 676 -1.40 13.86 15.24
N ASP A 677 -0.29 13.82 14.49
CA ASP A 677 -0.24 13.39 13.09
C ASP A 677 -0.72 11.94 12.91
N SER A 678 -0.24 11.02 13.77
CA SER A 678 -0.73 9.64 13.83
C SER A 678 -2.25 9.59 14.05
N TRP A 679 -2.79 10.34 15.02
CA TRP A 679 -4.24 10.37 15.27
C TRP A 679 -5.06 10.94 14.12
N ARG A 680 -4.59 12.02 13.47
CA ARG A 680 -5.28 12.62 12.31
C ARG A 680 -5.29 11.68 11.10
N SER A 681 -4.29 10.80 10.97
CA SER A 681 -4.19 9.86 9.84
C SER A 681 -5.36 8.88 9.73
N MET A 682 -6.07 8.60 10.84
CA MET A 682 -7.28 7.77 10.88
C MET A 682 -8.44 8.33 10.05
N TYR A 683 -8.40 9.61 9.69
CA TYR A 683 -9.40 10.23 8.81
C TYR A 683 -9.02 10.16 7.33
N GLU A 684 -7.80 9.75 6.99
CA GLU A 684 -7.28 9.66 5.60
C GLU A 684 -7.56 10.93 4.78
N THR A 685 -7.56 12.10 5.43
CA THR A 685 -7.98 13.37 4.85
C THR A 685 -6.87 14.41 5.04
N PRO A 686 -6.08 14.72 4.01
CA PRO A 686 -5.00 15.70 4.11
C PRO A 686 -5.49 17.12 4.49
N SER A 687 -6.73 17.47 4.18
CA SER A 687 -7.35 18.77 4.47
C SER A 687 -8.02 18.87 5.85
N LEU A 688 -7.92 17.84 6.70
CA LEU A 688 -8.73 17.70 7.91
C LEU A 688 -8.75 18.96 8.79
N GLU A 689 -7.60 19.55 9.11
CA GLU A 689 -7.54 20.74 9.96
C GLU A 689 -8.27 21.96 9.36
N GLN A 690 -8.16 22.15 8.05
CA GLN A 690 -8.84 23.23 7.34
C GLN A 690 -10.35 23.01 7.31
N ASP A 691 -10.78 21.78 7.05
CA ASP A 691 -12.19 21.40 7.02
C ASP A 691 -12.85 21.60 8.39
N LEU A 692 -12.16 21.21 9.47
CA LEU A 692 -12.66 21.37 10.85
C LEU A 692 -12.77 22.86 11.25
N GLU A 693 -11.77 23.69 10.93
CA GLU A 693 -11.83 25.13 11.17
C GLU A 693 -12.98 25.77 10.39
N GLN A 694 -13.17 25.39 9.12
CA GLN A 694 -14.27 25.90 8.30
C GLN A 694 -15.64 25.54 8.90
N LEU A 695 -15.83 24.30 9.36
CA LEU A 695 -17.05 23.85 10.02
C LEU A 695 -17.30 24.62 11.32
N TYR A 696 -16.26 24.84 12.13
CA TYR A 696 -16.34 25.65 13.34
C TYR A 696 -16.79 27.09 13.03
N GLN A 697 -16.19 27.73 12.02
CA GLN A 697 -16.54 29.09 11.61
C GLN A 697 -17.99 29.21 11.11
N GLN A 698 -18.51 28.20 10.40
CA GLN A 698 -19.92 28.19 9.97
C GLN A 698 -20.90 28.16 11.14
N LEU A 699 -20.52 27.54 12.27
CA LEU A 699 -21.35 27.42 13.46
C LEU A 699 -21.19 28.58 14.47
N GLN A 700 -20.17 29.42 14.32
CA GLN A 700 -19.94 30.57 15.20
C GLN A 700 -21.18 31.47 15.39
N PRO A 701 -21.93 31.87 14.34
CA PRO A 701 -23.08 32.76 14.53
C PRO A 701 -24.12 32.20 15.50
N LEU A 702 -24.36 30.89 15.46
CA LEU A 702 -25.28 30.22 16.36
C LEU A 702 -24.71 30.10 17.78
N TYR A 703 -23.45 29.71 17.92
CA TYR A 703 -22.79 29.64 19.22
C TYR A 703 -22.71 30.99 19.93
N LEU A 704 -22.32 32.07 19.23
CA LEU A 704 -22.19 33.41 19.81
C LEU A 704 -23.53 33.96 20.29
N ASN A 705 -24.60 33.69 19.56
CA ASN A 705 -25.96 34.06 19.97
C ASN A 705 -26.43 33.28 21.19
N LEU A 706 -26.17 31.96 21.23
CA LEU A 706 -26.48 31.13 22.40
C LEU A 706 -25.67 31.59 23.62
N HIS A 707 -24.37 31.83 23.46
CA HIS A 707 -23.47 32.31 24.52
C HIS A 707 -23.95 33.63 25.12
N ALA A 708 -24.25 34.63 24.30
CA ALA A 708 -24.73 35.93 24.77
C ALA A 708 -26.05 35.81 25.54
N TYR A 709 -26.99 35.01 25.03
CA TYR A 709 -28.27 34.76 25.70
C TYR A 709 -28.08 34.10 27.08
N VAL A 710 -27.26 33.04 27.14
CA VAL A 710 -26.93 32.33 28.39
C VAL A 710 -26.21 33.26 29.35
N ARG A 711 -25.25 34.06 28.88
CA ARG A 711 -24.51 35.05 29.69
C ARG A 711 -25.45 36.05 30.36
N ARG A 712 -26.44 36.59 29.65
CA ARG A 712 -27.47 37.46 30.24
C ARG A 712 -28.27 36.75 31.33
N ALA A 713 -28.68 35.51 31.08
CA ALA A 713 -29.46 34.74 32.05
C ALA A 713 -28.64 34.42 33.31
N LEU A 714 -27.36 34.08 33.17
CA LEU A 714 -26.43 33.91 34.30
C LEU A 714 -26.21 35.23 35.05
N HIS A 715 -26.10 36.36 34.35
CA HIS A 715 -26.03 37.68 34.98
C HIS A 715 -27.27 37.98 35.82
N ARG A 716 -28.47 37.62 35.35
CA ARG A 716 -29.73 37.79 36.10
C ARG A 716 -29.75 36.97 37.40
N HIS A 717 -29.18 35.76 37.39
CA HIS A 717 -29.18 34.87 38.55
C HIS A 717 -28.03 35.13 39.53
N TYR A 718 -26.79 35.21 39.03
CA TYR A 718 -25.59 35.36 39.84
C TYR A 718 -25.20 36.83 40.09
N GLY A 719 -25.74 37.77 39.32
CA GLY A 719 -25.51 39.21 39.52
C GLY A 719 -24.29 39.78 38.79
N ALA A 720 -24.26 41.10 38.68
CA ALA A 720 -23.25 41.88 37.93
C ALA A 720 -21.82 41.76 38.49
N GLN A 721 -21.67 41.43 39.77
CA GLN A 721 -20.37 41.24 40.40
C GLN A 721 -19.66 39.94 39.95
N HIS A 722 -20.41 39.00 39.37
CA HIS A 722 -19.92 37.67 39.01
C HIS A 722 -19.96 37.39 37.51
N ILE A 723 -20.66 38.22 36.72
CA ILE A 723 -20.80 38.08 35.27
C ILE A 723 -20.66 39.45 34.62
N ASN A 724 -19.78 39.56 33.62
CA ASN A 724 -19.70 40.72 32.74
C ASN A 724 -20.47 40.44 31.45
N LEU A 725 -21.44 41.29 31.10
CA LEU A 725 -22.26 41.14 29.88
C LEU A 725 -21.47 41.29 28.57
N GLU A 726 -20.24 41.80 28.60
CA GLU A 726 -19.33 41.92 27.45
C GLU A 726 -18.07 41.03 27.59
N GLY A 727 -17.99 40.23 28.66
CA GLY A 727 -16.84 39.39 29.00
C GLY A 727 -17.10 37.88 28.81
N PRO A 728 -16.08 37.05 29.05
CA PRO A 728 -16.23 35.59 29.05
C PRO A 728 -17.07 35.08 30.25
N ILE A 729 -17.72 33.92 30.11
CA ILE A 729 -18.50 33.30 31.18
C ILE A 729 -17.58 32.50 32.12
N PRO A 730 -17.72 32.59 33.46
CA PRO A 730 -16.98 31.75 34.39
C PRO A 730 -17.29 30.25 34.20
N ALA A 731 -16.23 29.45 33.99
CA ALA A 731 -16.33 28.07 33.53
C ALA A 731 -17.03 27.06 34.46
N HIS A 732 -17.42 27.45 35.67
CA HIS A 732 -18.03 26.59 36.69
C HIS A 732 -19.56 26.77 36.79
N LEU A 733 -20.16 27.65 36.00
CA LEU A 733 -21.57 28.03 36.11
C LEU A 733 -22.49 27.39 35.06
N LEU A 734 -21.96 26.44 34.29
CA LEU A 734 -22.61 25.92 33.08
C LEU A 734 -23.17 24.51 33.25
N GLY A 735 -23.48 24.09 34.47
CA GLY A 735 -24.19 22.83 34.73
C GLY A 735 -23.36 21.56 34.54
N ASN A 736 -22.06 21.70 34.24
CA ASN A 736 -21.16 20.59 33.94
C ASN A 736 -19.73 20.93 34.41
N MET A 737 -18.99 19.92 34.90
CA MET A 737 -17.61 20.06 35.42
C MET A 737 -16.62 20.74 34.45
N TRP A 738 -16.83 20.56 33.15
CA TRP A 738 -15.98 21.10 32.09
C TRP A 738 -16.65 22.18 31.26
N ALA A 739 -17.93 22.49 31.52
CA ALA A 739 -18.74 23.35 30.66
C ALA A 739 -18.73 22.90 29.19
N GLN A 740 -18.69 21.59 28.95
CA GLN A 740 -18.74 21.01 27.61
C GLN A 740 -20.16 20.98 27.06
N THR A 741 -21.14 20.83 27.93
CA THR A 741 -22.58 20.81 27.65
C THR A 741 -23.28 21.60 28.76
N TRP A 742 -24.33 22.34 28.41
CA TRP A 742 -24.95 23.37 29.25
C TRP A 742 -26.41 23.08 29.56
N SER A 743 -26.96 21.93 29.17
CA SER A 743 -28.40 21.70 29.32
C SER A 743 -28.87 21.52 30.76
N ASN A 744 -27.95 21.31 31.71
CA ASN A 744 -28.25 21.25 33.15
C ASN A 744 -28.57 22.61 33.78
N ILE A 745 -28.33 23.73 33.07
CA ILE A 745 -28.79 25.07 33.49
C ILE A 745 -30.05 25.52 32.75
N TYR A 746 -30.77 24.59 32.12
CA TYR A 746 -31.98 24.88 31.35
C TYR A 746 -33.04 25.65 32.15
N ASP A 747 -33.18 25.34 33.44
CA ASP A 747 -34.05 26.06 34.39
C ASP A 747 -33.75 27.57 34.48
N LEU A 748 -32.48 27.98 34.31
CA LEU A 748 -32.08 29.39 34.35
C LEU A 748 -32.31 30.12 33.02
N VAL A 749 -32.34 29.37 31.92
CA VAL A 749 -32.28 29.90 30.55
C VAL A 749 -33.48 29.51 29.70
N VAL A 750 -34.55 29.00 30.33
CA VAL A 750 -35.78 28.60 29.63
C VAL A 750 -36.38 29.81 28.88
N PRO A 751 -36.54 29.73 27.54
CA PRO A 751 -37.10 30.81 26.74
C PRO A 751 -38.51 31.21 27.16
N PHE A 752 -39.39 30.22 27.36
CA PHE A 752 -40.79 30.38 27.72
C PHE A 752 -41.11 29.54 28.97
N PRO A 753 -40.99 30.11 30.19
CA PRO A 753 -41.22 29.38 31.44
C PRO A 753 -42.66 28.90 31.65
N SER A 754 -43.63 29.48 30.91
CA SER A 754 -45.05 29.12 30.95
C SER A 754 -45.39 27.81 30.23
N ALA A 755 -44.48 27.30 29.39
CA ALA A 755 -44.70 26.06 28.65
C ALA A 755 -44.39 24.81 29.50
N PRO A 756 -45.01 23.63 29.21
CA PRO A 756 -44.77 22.40 29.95
C PRO A 756 -43.30 21.95 29.93
N SER A 757 -42.85 21.33 31.02
CA SER A 757 -41.48 20.79 31.14
C SER A 757 -41.23 19.69 30.11
N LEU A 758 -40.01 19.71 29.54
CA LEU A 758 -39.51 18.72 28.58
C LEU A 758 -38.81 17.53 29.24
N ASP A 759 -38.56 17.59 30.55
CA ASP A 759 -37.82 16.56 31.27
C ASP A 759 -38.73 15.38 31.67
N ALA A 760 -38.41 14.21 31.12
CA ALA A 760 -39.11 12.95 31.38
C ALA A 760 -38.72 12.28 32.71
N THR A 761 -37.70 12.75 33.42
CA THR A 761 -37.12 12.07 34.59
C THR A 761 -38.16 11.76 35.67
N ALA A 762 -39.01 12.74 36.03
CA ALA A 762 -40.06 12.52 37.02
C ALA A 762 -41.08 11.46 36.58
N ALA A 763 -41.39 11.40 35.27
CA ALA A 763 -42.27 10.39 34.70
C ALA A 763 -41.63 9.00 34.72
N MET A 764 -40.34 8.89 34.37
CA MET A 764 -39.56 7.65 34.41
C MET A 764 -39.55 7.05 35.84
N ILE A 765 -39.22 7.87 36.85
CA ILE A 765 -39.20 7.45 38.25
C ILE A 765 -40.59 7.02 38.70
N LYS A 766 -41.64 7.81 38.41
CA LYS A 766 -43.02 7.51 38.80
C LYS A 766 -43.54 6.21 38.17
N GLN A 767 -43.08 5.87 36.97
CA GLN A 767 -43.46 4.66 36.24
C GLN A 767 -42.57 3.45 36.54
N GLY A 768 -41.62 3.57 37.48
CA GLY A 768 -40.74 2.46 37.89
C GLY A 768 -39.76 2.04 36.79
N TRP A 769 -39.22 2.99 36.02
CA TRP A 769 -38.15 2.69 35.06
C TRP A 769 -36.88 2.22 35.76
N THR A 770 -36.13 1.36 35.09
CA THR A 770 -34.84 0.82 35.56
C THR A 770 -33.79 0.98 34.48
N PRO A 771 -32.48 0.92 34.81
CA PRO A 771 -31.41 0.88 33.81
C PRO A 771 -31.66 -0.15 32.71
N ARG A 772 -32.01 -1.38 33.08
CA ARG A 772 -32.32 -2.45 32.12
C ARG A 772 -33.43 -2.07 31.16
N ARG A 773 -34.53 -1.49 31.65
CA ARG A 773 -35.64 -1.02 30.81
C ARG A 773 -35.18 0.05 29.81
N MET A 774 -34.28 0.96 30.21
CA MET A 774 -33.76 2.01 29.31
C MET A 774 -33.02 1.40 28.11
N PHE A 775 -32.21 0.35 28.35
CA PHE A 775 -31.54 -0.39 27.27
C PHE A 775 -32.51 -1.25 26.45
N GLU A 776 -33.55 -1.84 27.06
CA GLU A 776 -34.59 -2.57 26.34
C GLU A 776 -35.37 -1.65 25.38
N GLU A 777 -35.68 -0.41 25.80
CA GLU A 777 -36.29 0.58 24.91
C GLU A 777 -35.35 1.01 23.78
N ALA A 778 -34.05 1.11 24.04
CA ALA A 778 -33.06 1.36 22.99
C ALA A 778 -33.02 0.20 21.98
N ASP A 779 -32.93 -1.06 22.43
CA ASP A 779 -32.96 -2.24 21.55
C ASP A 779 -34.26 -2.31 20.73
N ASN A 780 -35.40 -1.97 21.34
CA ASN A 780 -36.68 -1.82 20.64
C ASN A 780 -36.61 -0.74 19.55
N PHE A 781 -35.97 0.40 19.81
CA PHE A 781 -35.78 1.44 18.80
C PHE A 781 -34.97 0.91 17.61
N PHE A 782 -33.81 0.28 17.83
CA PHE A 782 -32.98 -0.27 16.76
C PHE A 782 -33.75 -1.32 15.94
N THR A 783 -34.36 -2.29 16.61
CA THR A 783 -35.13 -3.35 15.93
C THR A 783 -36.37 -2.79 15.19
N SER A 784 -36.96 -1.69 15.67
CA SER A 784 -38.02 -0.97 14.94
C SER A 784 -37.56 -0.48 13.56
N LEU A 785 -36.27 -0.13 13.41
CA LEU A 785 -35.68 0.26 12.12
C LEU A 785 -35.36 -0.94 11.22
N GLY A 786 -35.50 -2.17 11.71
CA GLY A 786 -35.07 -3.39 11.01
C GLY A 786 -33.57 -3.68 11.19
N LEU A 787 -32.95 -3.02 12.17
CA LEU A 787 -31.59 -3.30 12.59
C LEU A 787 -31.55 -4.53 13.51
N LEU A 788 -30.35 -5.09 13.69
CA LEU A 788 -30.12 -6.28 14.51
C LEU A 788 -30.50 -6.05 16.00
N PRO A 789 -31.15 -7.02 16.67
CA PRO A 789 -31.26 -7.01 18.13
C PRO A 789 -29.91 -7.37 18.76
N VAL A 790 -29.64 -6.85 19.97
CA VAL A 790 -28.46 -7.29 20.74
C VAL A 790 -28.57 -8.76 21.16
N PRO A 791 -27.45 -9.52 21.22
CA PRO A 791 -27.49 -10.94 21.53
C PRO A 791 -27.84 -11.21 23.00
N PRO A 792 -28.34 -12.41 23.36
CA PRO A 792 -28.58 -12.77 24.77
C PRO A 792 -27.35 -12.61 25.68
N GLU A 793 -26.16 -12.81 25.14
CA GLU A 793 -24.88 -12.66 25.87
C GLU A 793 -24.64 -11.22 26.33
N PHE A 794 -25.09 -10.22 25.56
CA PHE A 794 -25.00 -8.80 25.92
C PHE A 794 -25.71 -8.54 27.26
N TRP A 795 -26.94 -9.04 27.42
CA TRP A 795 -27.73 -8.86 28.64
C TRP A 795 -27.13 -9.57 29.85
N ASN A 796 -26.49 -10.71 29.63
CA ASN A 796 -25.90 -11.51 30.70
C ASN A 796 -24.58 -10.95 31.23
N LYS A 797 -23.80 -10.28 30.37
CA LYS A 797 -22.42 -9.89 30.68
C LYS A 797 -22.19 -8.38 30.83
N SER A 798 -23.11 -7.54 30.37
CA SER A 798 -22.97 -6.07 30.48
C SER A 798 -23.11 -5.57 31.92
N MET A 799 -22.43 -4.47 32.24
CA MET A 799 -22.57 -3.76 33.51
C MET A 799 -23.41 -2.51 33.27
N LEU A 800 -24.74 -2.65 33.39
CA LEU A 800 -25.71 -1.59 33.06
C LEU A 800 -26.05 -0.66 34.25
N GLU A 801 -25.52 -0.94 35.44
CA GLU A 801 -25.69 -0.13 36.65
C GLU A 801 -24.46 -0.27 37.56
N LYS A 802 -24.25 0.70 38.47
CA LYS A 802 -23.12 0.66 39.41
C LYS A 802 -23.28 -0.51 40.39
N PRO A 803 -22.30 -1.41 40.52
CA PRO A 803 -22.37 -2.49 41.50
C PRO A 803 -22.50 -1.97 42.94
N THR A 804 -23.26 -2.68 43.77
CA THR A 804 -23.48 -2.35 45.19
C THR A 804 -22.72 -3.27 46.15
N ASP A 805 -21.88 -4.15 45.61
CA ASP A 805 -21.09 -5.16 46.35
C ASP A 805 -19.73 -4.66 46.83
N GLY A 806 -19.47 -3.35 46.72
CA GLY A 806 -18.24 -2.70 47.19
C GLY A 806 -17.09 -2.70 46.20
N ARG A 807 -17.27 -3.20 44.97
CA ARG A 807 -16.26 -3.11 43.92
C ARG A 807 -16.09 -1.67 43.40
N GLU A 808 -14.85 -1.32 43.10
CA GLU A 808 -14.51 -0.10 42.37
C GLU A 808 -14.54 -0.36 40.87
N VAL A 809 -15.12 0.58 40.11
CA VAL A 809 -15.32 0.45 38.67
C VAL A 809 -15.07 1.79 37.97
N VAL A 810 -14.70 1.74 36.70
CA VAL A 810 -14.68 2.93 35.84
C VAL A 810 -16.11 3.22 35.41
N CYS A 811 -16.75 4.25 35.96
CA CYS A 811 -18.18 4.52 35.69
C CYS A 811 -18.50 5.12 34.32
N HIS A 812 -17.51 5.77 33.68
CA HIS A 812 -17.71 6.41 32.38
C HIS A 812 -18.29 5.43 31.35
N ALA A 813 -19.36 5.84 30.65
CA ALA A 813 -20.05 5.01 29.67
C ALA A 813 -19.09 4.56 28.55
N SER A 814 -19.22 3.31 28.13
CA SER A 814 -18.42 2.73 27.03
C SER A 814 -19.04 1.44 26.51
N ALA A 815 -18.89 1.21 25.21
CA ALA A 815 -19.27 -0.01 24.51
C ALA A 815 -18.04 -0.81 24.06
N TRP A 816 -18.14 -2.13 24.08
CA TRP A 816 -17.00 -3.05 23.94
C TRP A 816 -17.29 -4.16 22.92
N ASP A 817 -16.40 -4.32 21.94
CA ASP A 817 -16.31 -5.47 21.05
C ASP A 817 -15.20 -6.42 21.55
N PHE A 818 -15.54 -7.69 21.71
CA PHE A 818 -14.60 -8.73 22.15
C PHE A 818 -14.00 -9.50 20.96
N TYR A 819 -14.15 -9.00 19.74
CA TYR A 819 -13.49 -9.44 18.50
C TYR A 819 -13.80 -10.86 18.01
N ASN A 820 -14.72 -11.56 18.67
CA ASN A 820 -15.17 -12.91 18.29
C ASN A 820 -16.48 -12.92 17.48
N GLY A 821 -17.05 -11.75 17.21
CA GLY A 821 -18.30 -11.57 16.45
C GLY A 821 -19.58 -12.00 17.19
N LYS A 822 -19.52 -12.21 18.51
CA LYS A 822 -20.65 -12.69 19.34
C LYS A 822 -20.81 -11.91 20.64
N ASP A 823 -19.70 -11.63 21.33
CA ASP A 823 -19.68 -11.01 22.64
C ASP A 823 -19.48 -9.49 22.49
N PHE A 824 -20.52 -8.75 22.86
CA PHE A 824 -20.57 -7.30 22.84
C PHE A 824 -21.16 -6.84 24.18
N ARG A 825 -20.58 -5.81 24.81
CA ARG A 825 -21.00 -5.39 26.16
C ARG A 825 -21.02 -3.88 26.31
N ILE A 826 -21.88 -3.37 27.21
CA ILE A 826 -21.86 -1.98 27.67
C ILE A 826 -21.48 -1.92 29.15
N LYS A 827 -20.64 -0.94 29.50
CA LYS A 827 -20.28 -0.60 30.88
C LYS A 827 -20.71 0.84 31.15
N GLN A 828 -21.78 1.03 31.93
CA GLN A 828 -22.33 2.33 32.30
C GLN A 828 -22.93 2.31 33.71
N CYS A 829 -22.57 3.29 34.55
CA CYS A 829 -23.18 3.50 35.87
C CYS A 829 -24.53 4.24 35.75
N THR A 830 -25.49 3.62 35.07
CA THR A 830 -26.74 4.26 34.63
C THR A 830 -27.62 4.72 35.80
N THR A 831 -28.10 5.96 35.72
CA THR A 831 -29.10 6.57 36.61
C THR A 831 -30.43 6.72 35.87
N VAL A 832 -31.56 6.54 36.57
CA VAL A 832 -32.89 6.66 35.95
C VAL A 832 -33.27 8.12 35.73
N ASN A 833 -32.83 8.67 34.60
CA ASN A 833 -33.14 10.03 34.16
C ASN A 833 -33.12 10.12 32.61
N MET A 834 -33.56 11.27 32.07
CA MET A 834 -33.62 11.48 30.61
C MET A 834 -32.23 11.58 29.94
N GLU A 835 -31.22 12.10 30.64
CA GLU A 835 -29.84 12.22 30.12
C GLU A 835 -29.23 10.83 29.86
N ASP A 836 -29.31 9.94 30.84
CA ASP A 836 -28.81 8.57 30.75
C ASP A 836 -29.63 7.70 29.79
N LEU A 837 -30.90 8.04 29.53
CA LEU A 837 -31.68 7.40 28.46
C LEU A 837 -31.10 7.73 27.09
N VAL A 838 -30.65 8.98 26.89
CA VAL A 838 -29.93 9.40 25.68
C VAL A 838 -28.57 8.71 25.58
N VAL A 839 -27.82 8.63 26.68
CA VAL A 839 -26.53 7.92 26.70
C VAL A 839 -26.71 6.42 26.41
N ALA A 840 -27.76 5.78 26.92
CA ALA A 840 -28.03 4.37 26.63
C ALA A 840 -28.24 4.13 25.11
N HIS A 841 -28.92 5.06 24.41
CA HIS A 841 -29.05 4.98 22.95
C HIS A 841 -27.73 5.25 22.22
N HIS A 842 -26.90 6.16 22.74
CA HIS A 842 -25.56 6.42 22.21
C HIS A 842 -24.70 5.15 22.23
N GLU A 843 -24.57 4.52 23.40
CA GLU A 843 -23.76 3.30 23.58
C GLU A 843 -24.30 2.11 22.78
N MET A 844 -25.63 1.96 22.70
CA MET A 844 -26.26 0.92 21.87
C MET A 844 -25.99 1.13 20.37
N GLY A 845 -25.77 2.38 19.93
CA GLY A 845 -25.32 2.66 18.56
C GLY A 845 -23.95 2.10 18.24
N HIS A 846 -23.03 2.10 19.21
CA HIS A 846 -21.73 1.45 19.06
C HIS A 846 -21.88 -0.07 18.95
N ILE A 847 -22.69 -0.68 19.82
CA ILE A 847 -23.00 -2.13 19.76
C ILE A 847 -23.58 -2.49 18.40
N GLN A 848 -24.47 -1.65 17.86
CA GLN A 848 -25.03 -1.86 16.56
C GLN A 848 -23.97 -1.83 15.45
N TYR A 849 -23.02 -0.90 15.52
CA TYR A 849 -21.91 -0.85 14.58
C TYR A 849 -21.06 -2.13 14.66
N PHE A 850 -20.71 -2.59 15.88
CA PHE A 850 -19.97 -3.83 16.10
C PHE A 850 -20.64 -5.03 15.41
N MET A 851 -21.95 -5.19 15.61
CA MET A 851 -22.70 -6.30 15.03
C MET A 851 -22.81 -6.25 13.51
N GLN A 852 -22.76 -5.05 12.89
CA GLN A 852 -22.89 -4.90 11.44
C GLN A 852 -21.61 -5.26 10.69
N TYR A 853 -20.43 -4.93 11.23
CA TYR A 853 -19.15 -5.23 10.59
C TYR A 853 -18.45 -6.49 11.12
N LYS A 854 -19.08 -7.24 12.03
CA LYS A 854 -18.47 -8.41 12.69
C LYS A 854 -17.89 -9.46 11.75
N ASP A 855 -18.33 -9.50 10.50
CA ASP A 855 -17.88 -10.47 9.48
C ASP A 855 -16.70 -9.94 8.63
N LEU A 856 -16.25 -8.70 8.86
CA LEU A 856 -15.02 -8.17 8.25
C LEU A 856 -13.77 -8.71 8.98
N PRO A 857 -12.59 -8.69 8.32
CA PRO A 857 -11.31 -8.86 9.02
C PRO A 857 -11.17 -7.85 10.16
N VAL A 858 -10.60 -8.24 11.29
CA VAL A 858 -10.51 -7.40 12.51
C VAL A 858 -9.81 -6.06 12.27
N SER A 859 -8.89 -6.00 11.30
CA SER A 859 -8.23 -4.75 10.89
C SER A 859 -9.20 -3.71 10.29
N LEU A 860 -10.37 -4.14 9.85
CA LEU A 860 -11.39 -3.31 9.21
C LEU A 860 -12.67 -3.18 10.06
N ARG A 861 -12.68 -3.74 11.29
CA ARG A 861 -13.80 -3.65 12.25
C ARG A 861 -13.73 -2.35 13.06
N GLU A 862 -13.85 -1.24 12.35
CA GLU A 862 -13.89 0.10 12.91
C GLU A 862 -14.96 0.91 12.14
N GLY A 863 -15.33 2.09 12.64
CA GLY A 863 -16.16 3.01 11.87
C GLY A 863 -15.40 3.51 10.63
N ALA A 864 -16.12 3.93 9.59
CA ALA A 864 -15.51 4.46 8.37
C ALA A 864 -14.45 5.56 8.64
N ASN A 865 -14.69 6.36 9.67
CA ASN A 865 -13.68 7.05 10.46
C ASN A 865 -14.16 7.11 11.94
N PRO A 866 -13.33 7.55 12.90
CA PRO A 866 -13.72 7.58 14.32
C PRO A 866 -15.00 8.38 14.62
N GLY A 867 -15.27 9.45 13.85
CA GLY A 867 -16.47 10.27 14.03
C GLY A 867 -17.77 9.56 13.63
N PHE A 868 -17.72 8.61 12.68
CA PHE A 868 -18.90 7.81 12.33
C PHE A 868 -19.37 6.95 13.50
N HIS A 869 -18.42 6.35 14.24
CA HIS A 869 -18.76 5.45 15.35
C HIS A 869 -19.57 6.19 16.43
N GLU A 870 -19.12 7.40 16.76
CA GLU A 870 -19.75 8.34 17.70
C GLU A 870 -21.08 8.91 17.18
N ALA A 871 -21.21 9.11 15.87
CA ALA A 871 -22.41 9.74 15.28
C ALA A 871 -23.62 8.80 15.24
N ILE A 872 -23.41 7.50 14.99
CA ILE A 872 -24.53 6.54 14.84
C ILE A 872 -25.39 6.48 16.11
N GLY A 873 -24.76 6.40 17.29
CA GLY A 873 -25.48 6.43 18.56
C GLY A 873 -26.26 7.73 18.75
N ASP A 874 -25.62 8.85 18.45
CA ASP A 874 -26.22 10.19 18.62
C ASP A 874 -27.39 10.46 17.67
N VAL A 875 -27.37 9.95 16.44
CA VAL A 875 -28.45 10.13 15.45
C VAL A 875 -29.77 9.60 15.98
N LEU A 876 -29.75 8.46 16.65
CA LEU A 876 -30.97 7.86 17.19
C LEU A 876 -31.43 8.62 18.43
N ALA A 877 -30.50 9.05 19.28
CA ALA A 877 -30.81 9.90 20.41
C ALA A 877 -31.52 11.21 20.00
N LEU A 878 -31.23 11.77 18.82
CA LEU A 878 -31.95 12.94 18.29
C LEU A 878 -33.44 12.67 18.07
N SER A 879 -33.81 11.48 17.56
CA SER A 879 -35.21 11.09 17.38
C SER A 879 -35.89 10.72 18.69
N VAL A 880 -35.18 10.00 19.58
CA VAL A 880 -35.68 9.60 20.91
C VAL A 880 -35.99 10.81 21.78
N SER A 881 -35.19 11.87 21.68
CA SER A 881 -35.38 13.10 22.45
C SER A 881 -36.57 13.93 21.99
N THR A 882 -37.22 13.59 20.87
CA THR A 882 -38.36 14.37 20.37
C THR A 882 -39.58 14.21 21.28
N PRO A 883 -40.35 15.29 21.52
CA PRO A 883 -41.59 15.19 22.29
C PRO A 883 -42.59 14.16 21.73
N LYS A 884 -42.62 13.99 20.40
CA LYS A 884 -43.40 12.95 19.71
C LYS A 884 -43.00 11.54 20.17
N HIS A 885 -41.70 11.24 20.18
CA HIS A 885 -41.21 9.94 20.60
C HIS A 885 -41.45 9.70 22.09
N LEU A 886 -41.07 10.66 22.94
CA LEU A 886 -41.27 10.58 24.40
C LEU A 886 -42.76 10.41 24.78
N HIS A 887 -43.68 11.01 24.01
CA HIS A 887 -45.11 10.77 24.19
C HIS A 887 -45.49 9.33 23.84
N SER A 888 -44.97 8.78 22.73
CA SER A 888 -45.27 7.42 22.28
C SER A 888 -44.85 6.33 23.28
N ILE A 889 -43.80 6.60 24.07
CA ILE A 889 -43.33 5.73 25.17
C ILE A 889 -43.89 6.14 26.54
N ASN A 890 -44.96 6.93 26.58
CA ASN A 890 -45.67 7.40 27.78
C ASN A 890 -44.83 8.24 28.76
N LEU A 891 -43.72 8.84 28.33
CA LEU A 891 -42.90 9.72 29.17
C LEU A 891 -43.38 11.18 29.16
N LEU A 892 -44.11 11.60 28.13
CA LEU A 892 -44.81 12.90 28.08
C LEU A 892 -46.32 12.72 27.90
N SER A 893 -47.12 13.62 28.47
CA SER A 893 -48.59 13.55 28.45
C SER A 893 -49.23 14.07 27.14
N SER A 894 -48.46 14.72 26.28
CA SER A 894 -48.87 15.26 24.98
C SER A 894 -47.65 15.23 24.07
N GLU A 895 -47.85 15.08 22.75
CA GLU A 895 -46.79 15.16 21.73
C GLU A 895 -46.11 16.54 21.69
N GLY A 896 -46.60 17.52 22.46
CA GLY A 896 -46.16 18.90 22.37
C GLY A 896 -46.63 19.54 21.06
N GLY A 897 -46.87 20.84 21.10
CA GLY A 897 -47.37 21.55 19.93
C GLY A 897 -47.59 23.02 20.23
N GLY A 898 -46.75 23.87 19.64
CA GLY A 898 -46.80 25.31 19.81
C GLY A 898 -45.39 25.90 19.71
N TYR A 899 -45.31 27.13 19.19
CA TYR A 899 -44.05 27.83 18.97
C TYR A 899 -43.18 27.91 20.24
N GLU A 900 -43.78 28.18 21.39
CA GLU A 900 -43.05 28.29 22.67
C GLU A 900 -42.38 26.96 23.08
N HIS A 901 -43.08 25.84 22.91
CA HIS A 901 -42.55 24.52 23.26
C HIS A 901 -41.43 24.08 22.30
N ASP A 902 -41.58 24.39 21.00
CA ASP A 902 -40.56 24.10 19.98
C ASP A 902 -39.25 24.87 20.26
N ILE A 903 -39.34 26.17 20.59
CA ILE A 903 -38.16 26.97 20.95
C ILE A 903 -37.53 26.48 22.27
N ASN A 904 -38.35 26.10 23.25
CA ASN A 904 -37.88 25.50 24.50
C ASN A 904 -37.10 24.20 24.24
N PHE A 905 -37.60 23.33 23.35
CA PHE A 905 -36.93 22.09 22.97
C PHE A 905 -35.61 22.36 22.24
N LEU A 906 -35.64 23.22 21.23
CA LEU A 906 -34.43 23.59 20.49
C LEU A 906 -33.38 24.22 21.41
N MET A 907 -33.78 25.06 22.38
CA MET A 907 -32.87 25.61 23.37
C MET A 907 -32.21 24.49 24.20
N LYS A 908 -32.99 23.54 24.73
CA LYS A 908 -32.45 22.39 25.47
C LYS A 908 -31.43 21.62 24.62
N MET A 909 -31.76 21.34 23.36
CA MET A 909 -30.87 20.65 22.42
C MET A 909 -29.61 21.47 22.09
N ALA A 910 -29.72 22.79 21.93
CA ALA A 910 -28.60 23.66 21.59
C ALA A 910 -27.60 23.80 22.76
N LEU A 911 -28.11 23.84 24.00
CA LEU A 911 -27.26 23.85 25.19
C LEU A 911 -26.34 22.63 25.27
N ASP A 912 -26.71 21.49 24.66
CA ASP A 912 -25.81 20.35 24.53
C ASP A 912 -25.03 20.38 23.21
N LYS A 913 -25.75 20.36 22.08
CA LYS A 913 -25.16 20.11 20.77
C LYS A 913 -24.37 21.30 20.23
N ILE A 914 -24.79 22.54 20.48
CA ILE A 914 -24.07 23.74 20.00
C ILE A 914 -22.97 24.15 20.98
N ALA A 915 -23.21 24.08 22.29
CA ALA A 915 -22.22 24.42 23.30
C ALA A 915 -20.97 23.53 23.25
N PHE A 916 -21.15 22.27 22.83
CA PHE A 916 -20.09 21.27 22.75
C PHE A 916 -19.14 21.44 21.56
N ILE A 917 -19.57 22.08 20.47
CA ILE A 917 -18.75 22.29 19.26
C ILE A 917 -17.41 23.00 19.57
N PRO A 918 -17.39 24.19 20.19
CA PRO A 918 -16.13 24.86 20.51
C PRO A 918 -15.30 24.09 21.54
N PHE A 919 -15.93 23.36 22.47
CA PHE A 919 -15.19 22.53 23.43
C PHE A 919 -14.49 21.34 22.75
N SER A 920 -15.21 20.60 21.91
CA SER A 920 -14.65 19.45 21.23
C SER A 920 -13.56 19.82 20.23
N TYR A 921 -13.69 20.99 19.60
CA TYR A 921 -12.65 21.53 18.74
C TYR A 921 -11.38 21.90 19.51
N LEU A 922 -11.50 22.63 20.63
CA LEU A 922 -10.30 23.13 21.33
C LEU A 922 -9.47 22.05 22.02
N VAL A 923 -10.09 20.93 22.42
CA VAL A 923 -9.40 19.87 23.17
C VAL A 923 -8.26 19.26 22.33
N ASP A 924 -8.54 18.94 21.08
CA ASP A 924 -7.52 18.38 20.19
C ASP A 924 -6.67 19.44 19.51
N GLN A 925 -7.16 20.66 19.31
CA GLN A 925 -6.28 21.79 18.98
C GLN A 925 -5.20 22.01 20.04
N TRP A 926 -5.54 21.85 21.33
CA TRP A 926 -4.56 21.88 22.41
C TRP A 926 -3.61 20.67 22.34
N ARG A 927 -4.13 19.44 22.24
CA ARG A 927 -3.29 18.24 22.23
C ARG A 927 -2.38 18.15 21.02
N TRP A 928 -2.84 18.52 19.83
CA TRP A 928 -2.02 18.55 18.62
C TRP A 928 -0.84 19.51 18.80
N ARG A 929 -1.09 20.71 19.34
CA ARG A 929 -0.03 21.67 19.65
C ARG A 929 0.89 21.23 20.80
N VAL A 930 0.45 20.32 21.66
CA VAL A 930 1.33 19.67 22.66
C VAL A 930 2.21 18.62 21.99
N PHE A 931 1.64 17.78 21.12
CA PHE A 931 2.38 16.74 20.41
C PHE A 931 3.40 17.32 19.42
N ASP A 932 3.07 18.38 18.69
CA ASP A 932 3.98 19.03 17.74
C ASP A 932 5.07 19.90 18.43
N GLY A 933 4.94 20.13 19.74
CA GLY A 933 5.89 20.91 20.56
C GLY A 933 5.62 22.43 20.62
N SER A 934 4.57 22.94 19.98
CA SER A 934 4.15 24.35 20.05
C SER A 934 3.70 24.79 21.45
N ILE A 935 3.24 23.83 22.27
CA ILE A 935 2.91 24.00 23.69
C ILE A 935 3.83 23.07 24.49
N SER A 936 4.66 23.68 25.33
CA SER A 936 5.58 23.00 26.23
C SER A 936 4.96 22.77 27.61
N GLN A 937 5.64 21.99 28.45
CA GLN A 937 5.24 21.76 29.84
C GLN A 937 5.06 23.06 30.64
N GLU A 938 5.81 24.12 30.31
CA GLU A 938 5.76 25.39 31.03
C GLU A 938 4.45 26.16 30.79
N ASN A 939 3.81 25.97 29.63
CA ASN A 939 2.64 26.72 29.21
C ASN A 939 1.39 25.85 28.94
N TYR A 940 1.40 24.55 29.28
CA TYR A 940 0.24 23.65 29.15
C TYR A 940 -1.07 24.29 29.60
N ASN A 941 -1.13 24.75 30.86
CA ASN A 941 -2.36 25.27 31.43
C ASN A 941 -2.70 26.67 30.91
N GLN A 942 -1.69 27.48 30.61
CA GLN A 942 -1.87 28.83 30.10
C GLN A 942 -2.50 28.80 28.71
N GLU A 943 -1.94 27.97 27.81
CA GLU A 943 -2.47 27.79 26.45
C GLU A 943 -3.83 27.10 26.44
N TRP A 944 -4.08 26.17 27.37
CA TRP A 944 -5.42 25.61 27.56
C TRP A 944 -6.46 26.72 27.81
N TRP A 945 -6.17 27.65 28.72
CA TRP A 945 -7.09 28.77 29.01
C TRP A 945 -7.17 29.81 27.89
N SER A 946 -6.07 30.05 27.16
CA SER A 946 -6.08 30.86 25.94
C SER A 946 -7.07 30.28 24.90
N LEU A 947 -7.07 28.96 24.71
CA LEU A 947 -7.97 28.27 23.79
C LEU A 947 -9.42 28.23 24.31
N ARG A 948 -9.63 28.01 25.61
CA ARG A 948 -10.95 28.11 26.27
C ARG A 948 -11.57 29.49 26.10
N LEU A 949 -10.77 30.55 26.24
CA LEU A 949 -11.20 31.91 26.00
C LEU A 949 -11.47 32.17 24.52
N LYS A 950 -10.56 31.76 23.63
CA LYS A 950 -10.66 32.00 22.18
C LYS A 950 -11.87 31.31 21.54
N TYR A 951 -12.12 30.05 21.87
CA TYR A 951 -13.14 29.25 21.21
C TYR A 951 -14.48 29.23 21.95
N GLN A 952 -14.47 29.11 23.29
CA GLN A 952 -15.71 29.06 24.06
C GLN A 952 -16.10 30.40 24.69
N GLY A 953 -15.19 31.35 24.83
CA GLY A 953 -15.48 32.58 25.58
C GLY A 953 -15.71 32.30 27.05
N LEU A 954 -14.91 31.40 27.62
CA LEU A 954 -14.94 31.05 29.04
C LEU A 954 -13.67 31.50 29.75
N CYS A 955 -13.80 31.93 31.00
CA CYS A 955 -12.70 32.29 31.88
C CYS A 955 -12.64 31.33 33.08
N PRO A 956 -11.44 31.10 33.66
CA PRO A 956 -11.35 30.40 34.92
C PRO A 956 -11.92 31.28 36.04
N PRO A 957 -12.70 30.73 36.97
CA PRO A 957 -13.28 31.53 38.05
C PRO A 957 -12.27 31.94 39.13
N VAL A 958 -11.11 31.28 39.15
CA VAL A 958 -9.96 31.61 39.98
C VAL A 958 -8.71 31.65 39.09
N PRO A 959 -7.75 32.56 39.36
CA PRO A 959 -6.47 32.54 38.67
C PRO A 959 -5.80 31.17 38.75
N ARG A 960 -5.16 30.75 37.66
CA ARG A 960 -4.45 29.46 37.59
C ARG A 960 -2.94 29.71 37.59
N SER A 961 -2.22 28.78 38.20
CA SER A 961 -0.77 28.78 38.35
C SER A 961 -0.12 27.76 37.40
N GLN A 962 1.21 27.80 37.29
CA GLN A 962 1.98 26.82 36.50
C GLN A 962 1.83 25.38 37.06
N GLY A 963 1.61 25.23 38.37
CA GLY A 963 1.41 23.93 39.02
C GLY A 963 0.01 23.34 38.79
N ASP A 964 -0.88 24.03 38.09
CA ASP A 964 -2.20 23.53 37.72
C ASP A 964 -2.15 22.84 36.35
N PHE A 965 -2.92 21.76 36.19
CA PHE A 965 -3.07 21.05 34.92
C PHE A 965 -4.53 20.69 34.71
N ASP A 966 -5.32 21.71 34.35
CA ASP A 966 -6.76 21.59 34.16
C ASP A 966 -7.16 20.64 33.01
N PRO A 967 -6.39 20.47 31.92
CA PRO A 967 -6.65 19.41 30.92
C PRO A 967 -6.69 18.01 31.54
N GLY A 968 -5.79 17.69 32.48
CA GLY A 968 -5.73 16.38 33.14
C GLY A 968 -6.97 16.04 33.96
N ALA A 969 -7.79 17.04 34.29
CA ALA A 969 -9.06 16.85 35.00
C ALA A 969 -10.22 16.42 34.08
N LYS A 970 -9.99 16.17 32.78
CA LYS A 970 -10.96 15.64 31.81
C LYS A 970 -10.54 14.25 31.34
N PHE A 971 -11.39 13.22 31.55
CA PHE A 971 -11.12 11.79 31.31
C PHE A 971 -10.28 11.46 30.07
N HIS A 972 -10.65 12.01 28.91
CA HIS A 972 -9.99 11.71 27.63
C HIS A 972 -8.52 12.11 27.54
N ILE A 973 -8.05 13.00 28.42
CA ILE A 973 -6.64 13.42 28.50
C ILE A 973 -5.78 12.34 29.19
N PRO A 974 -5.99 11.96 30.46
CA PRO A 974 -5.25 10.89 31.11
C PRO A 974 -5.50 9.51 30.50
N SER A 975 -6.67 9.25 29.92
CA SER A 975 -6.97 7.96 29.24
C SER A 975 -6.53 7.92 27.77
N SER A 976 -5.85 8.96 27.26
CA SER A 976 -5.30 8.99 25.89
C SER A 976 -6.34 8.70 24.77
N VAL A 977 -7.57 9.22 24.91
CA VAL A 977 -8.63 9.01 23.90
C VAL A 977 -8.74 10.25 23.00
N PRO A 978 -8.53 10.14 21.67
CA PRO A 978 -8.69 11.25 20.71
C PRO A 978 -10.08 11.90 20.79
N TYR A 979 -10.18 13.24 20.70
CA TYR A 979 -11.42 13.98 21.00
C TYR A 979 -12.10 14.53 19.74
N ILE A 980 -11.35 14.71 18.65
CA ILE A 980 -11.89 15.26 17.41
C ILE A 980 -12.98 14.39 16.79
N ARG A 981 -13.03 13.10 17.17
CA ARG A 981 -14.15 12.18 16.89
C ARG A 981 -15.50 12.76 17.30
N TYR A 982 -15.57 13.45 18.44
CA TYR A 982 -16.82 14.03 18.93
C TYR A 982 -17.19 15.31 18.18
N PHE A 983 -16.22 16.14 17.78
CA PHE A 983 -16.49 17.29 16.92
C PHE A 983 -17.09 16.82 15.58
N VAL A 984 -16.43 15.87 14.93
CA VAL A 984 -16.91 15.29 13.66
C VAL A 984 -18.29 14.66 13.85
N SER A 985 -18.49 13.89 14.91
CA SER A 985 -19.79 13.29 15.25
C SER A 985 -20.90 14.32 15.33
N PHE A 986 -20.68 15.44 16.02
CA PHE A 986 -21.68 16.47 16.22
C PHE A 986 -22.03 17.24 14.94
N ILE A 987 -21.18 17.19 13.92
CA ILE A 987 -21.52 17.67 12.57
C ILE A 987 -22.31 16.62 11.81
N ILE A 988 -21.73 15.43 11.65
CA ILE A 988 -22.26 14.42 10.72
C ILE A 988 -23.54 13.75 11.25
N GLN A 989 -23.78 13.72 12.56
CA GLN A 989 -25.03 13.19 13.11
C GLN A 989 -26.26 13.97 12.57
N PHE A 990 -26.14 15.28 12.33
CA PHE A 990 -27.24 16.05 11.74
C PHE A 990 -27.38 15.77 10.24
N GLN A 991 -26.28 15.54 9.53
CA GLN A 991 -26.34 15.13 8.11
C GLN A 991 -27.01 13.76 7.96
N PHE A 992 -26.67 12.82 8.85
CA PHE A 992 -27.30 11.51 8.90
C PHE A 992 -28.77 11.65 9.26
N HIS A 993 -29.10 12.40 10.31
CA HIS A 993 -30.47 12.63 10.72
C HIS A 993 -31.31 13.23 9.58
N GLU A 994 -30.85 14.29 8.92
CA GLU A 994 -31.53 14.89 7.75
C GLU A 994 -31.79 13.87 6.63
N ALA A 995 -30.78 13.09 6.25
CA ALA A 995 -30.92 12.08 5.20
C ALA A 995 -31.85 10.92 5.59
N LEU A 996 -31.82 10.49 6.85
CA LEU A 996 -32.68 9.42 7.36
C LEU A 996 -34.13 9.89 7.53
N CYS A 997 -34.35 11.13 7.92
CA CYS A 997 -35.67 11.75 7.96
C CYS A 997 -36.30 11.84 6.58
N GLN A 998 -35.50 12.23 5.57
CA GLN A 998 -35.94 12.19 4.17
C GLN A 998 -36.29 10.77 3.73
N ALA A 999 -35.47 9.77 4.10
CA ALA A 999 -35.75 8.37 3.80
C ALA A 999 -37.00 7.83 4.53
N ALA A 1000 -37.30 8.34 5.72
CA ALA A 1000 -38.52 8.05 6.47
C ALA A 1000 -39.77 8.79 5.95
N GLY A 1001 -39.61 9.66 4.95
CA GLY A 1001 -40.72 10.44 4.38
C GLY A 1001 -41.20 11.59 5.28
N HIS A 1002 -40.40 12.03 6.24
CA HIS A 1002 -40.73 13.13 7.15
C HIS A 1002 -41.01 14.43 6.38
N GLN A 1003 -42.03 15.17 6.82
CA GLN A 1003 -42.39 16.48 6.28
C GLN A 1003 -42.39 17.53 7.39
N GLY A 1004 -41.92 18.73 7.10
CA GLY A 1004 -41.85 19.84 8.05
C GLY A 1004 -40.46 20.04 8.68
N PRO A 1005 -40.36 20.77 9.80
CA PRO A 1005 -39.08 21.11 10.41
C PRO A 1005 -38.28 19.87 10.81
N LEU A 1006 -36.97 19.89 10.54
CA LEU A 1006 -36.08 18.75 10.79
C LEU A 1006 -36.06 18.32 12.26
N HIS A 1007 -36.09 19.27 13.20
CA HIS A 1007 -36.08 18.98 14.63
C HIS A 1007 -37.30 18.24 15.18
N LYS A 1008 -38.36 18.07 14.37
CA LYS A 1008 -39.55 17.29 14.71
C LYS A 1008 -39.52 15.87 14.15
N CYS A 1009 -38.46 15.51 13.44
CA CYS A 1009 -38.35 14.21 12.83
C CYS A 1009 -38.12 13.11 13.87
N ASP A 1010 -38.94 12.07 13.78
CA ASP A 1010 -38.73 10.81 14.48
C ASP A 1010 -38.65 9.68 13.43
N ILE A 1011 -37.51 9.00 13.36
CA ILE A 1011 -37.26 7.90 12.42
C ILE A 1011 -37.76 6.54 12.93
N TYR A 1012 -38.31 6.46 14.15
CA TYR A 1012 -38.84 5.23 14.73
C TYR A 1012 -39.74 4.46 13.75
N GLN A 1013 -39.56 3.13 13.67
CA GLN A 1013 -40.21 2.22 12.72
C GLN A 1013 -39.88 2.40 11.22
N SER A 1014 -39.02 3.35 10.82
CA SER A 1014 -38.63 3.52 9.42
C SER A 1014 -37.60 2.47 8.98
N LYS A 1015 -38.07 1.43 8.29
CA LYS A 1015 -37.20 0.39 7.69
C LYS A 1015 -36.28 0.96 6.61
N ALA A 1016 -36.71 1.99 5.89
CA ALA A 1016 -35.90 2.66 4.88
C ALA A 1016 -34.70 3.39 5.49
N ALA A 1017 -34.90 4.05 6.64
CA ALA A 1017 -33.81 4.66 7.40
C ALA A 1017 -32.85 3.60 7.95
N GLY A 1018 -33.38 2.53 8.55
CA GLY A 1018 -32.58 1.42 9.07
C GLY A 1018 -31.73 0.73 8.00
N GLN A 1019 -32.25 0.53 6.80
CA GLN A 1019 -31.49 -0.06 5.69
C GLN A 1019 -30.27 0.80 5.32
N ARG A 1020 -30.43 2.12 5.21
CA ARG A 1020 -29.30 3.04 4.91
C ARG A 1020 -28.23 3.01 6.00
N LEU A 1021 -28.65 2.98 7.26
CA LEU A 1021 -27.75 2.85 8.41
C LEU A 1021 -26.97 1.51 8.34
N ALA A 1022 -27.67 0.40 8.14
CA ALA A 1022 -27.06 -0.93 8.06
C ALA A 1022 -26.05 -1.04 6.91
N ASP A 1023 -26.42 -0.61 5.71
CA ASP A 1023 -25.54 -0.70 4.53
C ASP A 1023 -24.28 0.15 4.69
N THR A 1024 -24.38 1.28 5.40
CA THR A 1024 -23.23 2.12 5.72
C THR A 1024 -22.34 1.47 6.78
N MET A 1025 -22.92 0.94 7.87
CA MET A 1025 -22.16 0.33 8.96
C MET A 1025 -21.44 -0.97 8.55
N LYS A 1026 -22.04 -1.76 7.65
CA LYS A 1026 -21.42 -3.00 7.12
C LYS A 1026 -20.09 -2.78 6.41
N LEU A 1027 -19.82 -1.57 5.93
CA LEU A 1027 -18.53 -1.26 5.31
C LEU A 1027 -17.39 -1.25 6.33
N GLY A 1028 -17.67 -0.98 7.61
CA GLY A 1028 -16.65 -0.73 8.61
C GLY A 1028 -15.61 0.27 8.11
N PHE A 1029 -14.33 -0.10 8.22
CA PHE A 1029 -13.20 0.66 7.70
C PHE A 1029 -12.68 0.13 6.36
N SER A 1030 -13.47 -0.65 5.61
CA SER A 1030 -13.02 -1.27 4.34
C SER A 1030 -12.89 -0.29 3.16
N LYS A 1031 -13.53 0.87 3.26
CA LYS A 1031 -13.58 1.92 2.22
C LYS A 1031 -13.22 3.29 2.81
N PRO A 1032 -12.73 4.23 2.00
CA PRO A 1032 -12.60 5.62 2.40
C PRO A 1032 -13.94 6.17 2.92
N TRP A 1033 -13.92 6.89 4.04
CA TRP A 1033 -15.13 7.42 4.68
C TRP A 1033 -16.05 8.27 3.78
N PRO A 1034 -15.58 8.98 2.73
CA PRO A 1034 -16.48 9.70 1.82
C PRO A 1034 -17.43 8.77 1.04
N GLU A 1035 -17.05 7.50 0.81
CA GLU A 1035 -17.95 6.51 0.21
C GLU A 1035 -19.09 6.15 1.17
N ALA A 1036 -18.78 5.92 2.45
CA ALA A 1036 -19.77 5.68 3.49
C ALA A 1036 -20.69 6.90 3.70
N MET A 1037 -20.14 8.12 3.69
CA MET A 1037 -20.90 9.38 3.76
C MET A 1037 -21.87 9.50 2.58
N LYS A 1038 -21.44 9.12 1.37
CA LYS A 1038 -22.27 9.16 0.16
C LYS A 1038 -23.39 8.14 0.20
N LEU A 1039 -23.18 6.94 0.76
CA LEU A 1039 -24.23 5.93 0.89
C LEU A 1039 -25.39 6.40 1.78
N ILE A 1040 -25.10 7.05 2.90
CA ILE A 1040 -26.14 7.51 3.83
C ILE A 1040 -26.76 8.84 3.40
N THR A 1041 -25.94 9.82 3.01
CA THR A 1041 -26.40 11.21 2.73
C THR A 1041 -26.58 11.55 1.25
N GLY A 1042 -26.08 10.73 0.33
CA GLY A 1042 -26.07 11.01 -1.10
C GLY A 1042 -24.90 11.88 -1.58
N GLN A 1043 -24.04 12.37 -0.69
CA GLN A 1043 -22.89 13.23 -1.00
C GLN A 1043 -21.66 12.87 -0.15
N PRO A 1044 -20.41 13.19 -0.56
CA PRO A 1044 -19.20 12.68 0.09
C PRO A 1044 -18.61 13.52 1.23
N ASN A 1045 -19.05 14.77 1.44
CA ASN A 1045 -18.38 15.75 2.29
C ASN A 1045 -19.02 15.87 3.70
N MET A 1046 -18.23 16.35 4.67
CA MET A 1046 -18.77 16.87 5.93
C MET A 1046 -19.36 18.27 5.70
N SER A 1047 -20.52 18.56 6.30
CA SER A 1047 -21.22 19.84 6.15
C SER A 1047 -22.01 20.20 7.41
N ALA A 1048 -21.87 21.44 7.88
CA ALA A 1048 -22.67 21.98 8.97
C ALA A 1048 -24.10 22.39 8.56
N SER A 1049 -24.45 22.30 7.27
CA SER A 1049 -25.75 22.76 6.75
C SER A 1049 -26.94 22.10 7.45
N ALA A 1050 -26.90 20.78 7.65
CA ALA A 1050 -27.98 20.05 8.30
C ALA A 1050 -28.17 20.47 9.77
N MET A 1051 -27.06 20.72 10.48
CA MET A 1051 -27.08 21.23 11.86
C MET A 1051 -27.67 22.64 11.92
N LEU A 1052 -27.26 23.53 11.01
CA LEU A 1052 -27.82 24.88 10.91
C LEU A 1052 -29.31 24.85 10.54
N ASN A 1053 -29.74 23.96 9.65
CA ASN A 1053 -31.14 23.77 9.29
C ASN A 1053 -31.97 23.30 10.49
N TYR A 1054 -31.46 22.35 11.28
CA TYR A 1054 -32.09 21.87 12.51
C TYR A 1054 -32.36 23.01 13.49
N PHE A 1055 -31.35 23.85 13.75
CA PHE A 1055 -31.41 24.94 14.72
C PHE A 1055 -31.88 26.29 14.16
N LYS A 1056 -32.25 26.38 12.89
CA LYS A 1056 -32.66 27.63 12.25
C LYS A 1056 -33.75 28.40 13.03
N PRO A 1057 -34.84 27.76 13.53
CA PRO A 1057 -35.86 28.47 14.27
C PRO A 1057 -35.34 29.07 15.59
N LEU A 1058 -34.39 28.40 16.25
CA LEU A 1058 -33.77 28.91 17.47
C LEU A 1058 -32.81 30.05 17.17
N LEU A 1059 -32.03 29.97 16.08
CA LEU A 1059 -31.14 31.04 15.68
C LEU A 1059 -31.92 32.35 15.45
N ASP A 1060 -33.03 32.27 14.73
CA ASP A 1060 -33.88 33.43 14.45
C ASP A 1060 -34.48 34.03 15.73
N TRP A 1061 -34.90 33.18 16.66
CA TRP A 1061 -35.38 33.60 17.96
C TRP A 1061 -34.27 34.25 18.80
N LEU A 1062 -33.08 33.65 18.86
CA LEU A 1062 -31.93 34.17 19.61
C LEU A 1062 -31.46 35.52 19.07
N ILE A 1063 -31.40 35.71 17.75
CA ILE A 1063 -31.04 36.99 17.13
C ILE A 1063 -32.05 38.07 17.54
N THR A 1064 -33.34 37.75 17.47
CA THR A 1064 -34.41 38.67 17.86
C THR A 1064 -34.32 39.04 19.34
N GLU A 1065 -34.15 38.04 20.21
CA GLU A 1065 -34.11 38.22 21.65
C GLU A 1065 -32.83 38.93 22.11
N ASN A 1066 -31.67 38.60 21.55
CA ASN A 1066 -30.42 39.30 21.83
C ASN A 1066 -30.45 40.74 21.31
N GLY A 1067 -31.05 40.97 20.13
CA GLY A 1067 -31.26 42.31 19.59
C GLY A 1067 -32.17 43.17 20.48
N ARG A 1068 -33.23 42.58 21.04
CA ARG A 1068 -34.17 43.25 21.97
C ARG A 1068 -33.49 43.76 23.24
N HIS A 1069 -32.50 43.03 23.76
CA HIS A 1069 -31.76 43.40 24.97
C HIS A 1069 -30.41 44.08 24.69
N GLY A 1070 -30.08 44.33 23.43
CA GLY A 1070 -28.86 45.04 23.05
C GLY A 1070 -27.55 44.29 23.34
N GLU A 1071 -27.58 42.95 23.32
CA GLU A 1071 -26.41 42.12 23.65
C GLU A 1071 -25.25 42.36 22.70
N LYS A 1072 -24.02 42.37 23.24
CA LYS A 1072 -22.79 42.34 22.45
C LYS A 1072 -22.37 40.89 22.22
N LEU A 1073 -22.51 40.40 20.99
CA LEU A 1073 -22.06 39.06 20.63
C LEU A 1073 -20.55 38.92 20.80
N GLY A 1074 -20.13 37.74 21.28
CA GLY A 1074 -18.75 37.51 21.67
C GLY A 1074 -18.39 38.16 23.00
N TRP A 1075 -17.09 38.26 23.27
CA TRP A 1075 -16.54 38.75 24.52
C TRP A 1075 -15.43 39.78 24.22
N PRO A 1076 -15.79 40.98 23.70
CA PRO A 1076 -14.81 42.00 23.38
C PRO A 1076 -13.97 42.42 24.59
N GLN A 1077 -14.51 42.32 25.80
CA GLN A 1077 -13.77 42.46 27.05
C GLN A 1077 -13.12 41.12 27.46
N TYR A 1078 -12.31 40.55 26.55
CA TYR A 1078 -11.76 39.20 26.69
C TYR A 1078 -10.82 39.03 27.89
N ASN A 1079 -10.19 40.12 28.37
CA ASN A 1079 -9.31 40.11 29.53
C ASN A 1079 -10.05 40.09 30.89
N TRP A 1080 -11.38 40.20 30.89
CA TRP A 1080 -12.17 40.21 32.13
C TRP A 1080 -12.13 38.84 32.82
N THR A 1081 -11.94 38.85 34.14
CA THR A 1081 -12.08 37.68 35.01
C THR A 1081 -12.85 38.07 36.29
N PRO A 1082 -13.46 37.10 37.02
CA PRO A 1082 -14.10 37.39 38.30
C PRO A 1082 -13.16 38.00 39.36
N ASP A 1083 -11.85 37.75 39.26
CA ASP A 1083 -10.84 38.28 40.18
C ASP A 1083 -10.48 39.75 39.85
N SER A 1084 -10.36 40.10 38.57
CA SER A 1084 -10.12 41.50 38.15
C SER A 1084 -11.27 42.44 38.55
N ALA A 1085 -12.52 41.95 38.55
CA ALA A 1085 -13.67 42.70 39.03
C ALA A 1085 -13.63 42.98 40.55
N ARG A 1086 -13.06 42.06 41.35
CA ARG A 1086 -12.86 42.25 42.80
C ARG A 1086 -11.73 43.26 43.09
N ALA A 1087 -10.70 43.30 42.25
CA ALA A 1087 -9.58 44.22 42.39
C ALA A 1087 -9.94 45.69 42.07
N GLU A 1088 -10.79 45.94 41.07
CA GLU A 1088 -11.27 47.29 40.71
C GLU A 1088 -12.18 47.93 41.78
N GLY A 1089 -12.75 47.15 42.69
CA GLY A 1089 -13.58 47.63 43.80
C GLY A 1089 -12.80 48.30 44.94
N THR A 1090 -11.46 48.24 44.94
CA THR A 1090 -10.61 48.81 45.99
C THR A 1090 -9.42 49.60 45.42
N GLN A 1091 -9.59 50.93 45.40
CA GLN A 1091 -8.60 52.03 45.23
C GLN A 1091 -8.54 52.77 43.87
N PRO A 1092 -8.28 54.11 43.91
CA PRO A 1092 -8.48 55.01 42.76
C PRO A 1092 -7.26 55.04 41.82
N ASN A 1093 -7.55 55.11 40.51
CA ASN A 1093 -6.67 55.45 39.38
C ASN A 1093 -5.19 55.73 39.71
N ALA A 1094 -4.33 54.73 39.54
CA ALA A 1094 -2.93 54.95 39.22
C ALA A 1094 -2.73 54.65 37.73
N GLY A 1095 -2.66 55.69 36.89
CA GLY A 1095 -2.52 55.61 35.43
C GLY A 1095 -1.19 55.04 34.95
N ARG A 1096 -0.95 53.75 35.19
CA ARG A 1096 0.18 52.98 34.67
C ARG A 1096 -0.32 51.84 33.79
N VAL A 1097 0.32 51.68 32.64
CA VAL A 1097 0.00 50.69 31.62
C VAL A 1097 1.19 49.74 31.43
N ASN A 1098 0.88 48.47 31.20
CA ASN A 1098 1.90 47.46 30.93
C ASN A 1098 2.26 47.50 29.43
N PHE A 1099 3.51 47.84 29.10
CA PHE A 1099 4.06 47.86 27.76
C PHE A 1099 5.31 46.97 27.70
N LEU A 1100 5.23 45.84 26.98
CA LEU A 1100 6.31 44.84 26.85
C LEU A 1100 6.83 44.29 28.19
N GLY A 1101 5.94 44.03 29.15
CA GLY A 1101 6.31 43.49 30.47
C GLY A 1101 6.83 44.53 31.46
N LEU A 1102 6.87 45.81 31.06
CA LEU A 1102 7.25 46.93 31.92
C LEU A 1102 6.01 47.77 32.29
N ASN A 1103 5.88 48.12 33.58
CA ASN A 1103 4.83 49.02 34.06
C ASN A 1103 5.28 50.48 33.89
N LEU A 1104 4.76 51.14 32.86
CA LEU A 1104 5.14 52.51 32.47
C LEU A 1104 3.95 53.46 32.59
N ASP A 1105 4.21 54.76 32.62
CA ASP A 1105 3.13 55.75 32.46
C ASP A 1105 2.61 55.78 31.01
N GLU A 1106 1.39 56.27 30.78
CA GLU A 1106 0.78 56.31 29.44
C GLU A 1106 1.60 57.10 28.40
N GLN A 1107 2.36 58.11 28.84
CA GLN A 1107 3.18 58.92 27.93
C GLN A 1107 4.43 58.14 27.47
N GLN A 1108 5.08 57.43 28.38
CA GLN A 1108 6.22 56.56 28.12
C GLN A 1108 5.84 55.40 27.20
N ALA A 1109 4.66 54.79 27.42
CA ALA A 1109 4.16 53.73 26.55
C ALA A 1109 3.87 54.22 25.12
N ARG A 1110 3.30 55.43 24.95
CA ARG A 1110 3.10 56.05 23.64
C ARG A 1110 4.43 56.34 22.93
N VAL A 1111 5.44 56.84 23.66
CA VAL A 1111 6.77 57.06 23.08
C VAL A 1111 7.39 55.73 22.65
N GLY A 1112 7.25 54.67 23.45
CA GLY A 1112 7.68 53.32 23.09
C GLY A 1112 7.02 52.79 21.81
N GLN A 1113 5.71 53.02 21.64
CA GLN A 1113 4.98 52.66 20.41
C GLN A 1113 5.51 53.41 19.18
N TRP A 1114 5.78 54.71 19.29
CA TRP A 1114 6.34 55.48 18.18
C TRP A 1114 7.75 55.05 17.81
N VAL A 1115 8.58 54.69 18.79
CA VAL A 1115 9.94 54.17 18.55
C VAL A 1115 9.89 52.81 17.84
N LEU A 1116 9.01 51.89 18.26
CA LEU A 1116 8.85 50.59 17.60
C LEU A 1116 8.29 50.72 16.18
N LEU A 1117 7.34 51.66 15.97
CA LEU A 1117 6.83 51.96 14.64
C LEU A 1117 7.95 52.47 13.73
N PHE A 1118 8.80 53.37 14.23
CA PHE A 1118 9.92 53.91 13.47
C PHE A 1118 10.95 52.84 13.13
N LEU A 1119 11.28 51.97 14.09
CA LEU A 1119 12.17 50.82 13.87
C LEU A 1119 11.58 49.83 12.86
N GLY A 1120 10.28 49.53 12.94
CA GLY A 1120 9.59 48.66 12.00
C GLY A 1120 9.59 49.20 10.57
N VAL A 1121 9.29 50.50 10.40
CA VAL A 1121 9.35 51.17 9.09
C VAL A 1121 10.78 51.20 8.55
N ALA A 1122 11.79 51.49 9.39
CA ALA A 1122 13.19 51.47 8.98
C ALA A 1122 13.63 50.07 8.53
N LEU A 1123 13.21 49.01 9.23
CA LEU A 1123 13.51 47.62 8.87
C LEU A 1123 12.84 47.23 7.54
N LEU A 1124 11.61 47.69 7.31
CA LEU A 1124 10.86 47.48 6.07
C LEU A 1124 11.55 48.17 4.87
N VAL A 1125 12.01 49.41 5.05
CA VAL A 1125 12.76 50.14 4.01
C VAL A 1125 14.11 49.47 3.73
N ALA A 1126 14.81 49.00 4.76
CA ALA A 1126 16.08 48.29 4.61
C ALA A 1126 15.89 46.96 3.86
N THR A 1127 14.84 46.19 4.17
CA THR A 1127 14.50 44.94 3.48
C THR A 1127 14.08 45.18 2.04
N LEU A 1128 13.26 46.20 1.75
CA LEU A 1128 12.93 46.58 0.37
C LEU A 1128 14.17 47.00 -0.43
N GLY A 1129 15.09 47.77 0.19
CA GLY A 1129 16.37 48.14 -0.42
C GLY A 1129 17.28 46.95 -0.72
N LEU A 1130 17.37 45.99 0.20
CA LEU A 1130 18.09 44.72 0.01
C LEU A 1130 17.47 43.89 -1.13
N THR A 1131 16.15 43.82 -1.18
CA THR A 1131 15.40 43.08 -2.20
C THR A 1131 15.61 43.69 -3.59
N GLN A 1132 15.60 45.02 -3.70
CA GLN A 1132 15.85 45.73 -4.95
C GLN A 1132 17.31 45.61 -5.41
N ARG A 1133 18.26 45.59 -4.48
CA ARG A 1133 19.68 45.34 -4.77
C ARG A 1133 19.94 43.91 -5.25
N LEU A 1134 19.28 42.92 -4.65
CA LEU A 1134 19.30 41.53 -5.11
C LEU A 1134 18.66 41.37 -6.50
N PHE A 1135 17.58 42.09 -6.79
CA PHE A 1135 16.94 42.09 -8.10
C PHE A 1135 17.83 42.73 -9.19
N SER A 1136 18.52 43.83 -8.86
CA SER A 1136 19.46 44.51 -9.76
C SER A 1136 20.71 43.67 -10.06
N ILE A 1137 21.25 42.95 -9.07
CA ILE A 1137 22.36 42.00 -9.27
C ILE A 1137 21.94 40.83 -10.18
N ARG A 1138 20.69 40.35 -10.06
CA ARG A 1138 20.14 39.30 -10.93
C ARG A 1138 19.97 39.78 -12.38
N GLN A 1139 19.50 41.00 -12.61
CA GLN A 1139 19.33 41.56 -13.96
C GLN A 1139 20.65 41.87 -14.67
N HIS A 1140 21.72 42.24 -13.96
CA HIS A 1140 23.03 42.48 -14.58
C HIS A 1140 23.78 41.22 -15.01
N SER A 1141 23.39 40.03 -14.55
CA SER A 1141 23.99 38.76 -15.06
C SER A 1141 23.35 38.25 -16.36
N LEU A 1142 22.21 38.81 -16.79
CA LEU A 1142 21.41 38.28 -17.90
C LEU A 1142 21.54 39.04 -19.22
N HIS A 1143 22.31 40.13 -19.30
CA HIS A 1143 22.53 40.90 -20.54
C HIS A 1143 24.01 41.18 -20.80
N ARG A 1144 24.70 40.21 -21.43
CA ARG A 1144 25.89 40.46 -22.25
C ARG A 1144 25.83 39.59 -23.52
N PRO A 1145 25.80 40.17 -24.74
CA PRO A 1145 25.85 39.41 -25.98
C PRO A 1145 27.30 39.29 -26.45
N HIS A 1146 27.75 38.09 -26.82
CA HIS A 1146 28.96 37.94 -27.64
C HIS A 1146 28.69 37.01 -28.83
N ARG A 1147 28.57 37.62 -30.02
CA ARG A 1147 28.95 37.03 -31.31
C ARG A 1147 30.33 37.57 -31.71
N ARG A 1148 31.10 36.69 -32.34
CA ARG A 1148 32.55 36.67 -32.68
C ARG A 1148 33.11 37.86 -33.49
N PRO A 1149 34.45 37.91 -33.67
CA PRO A 1149 35.00 37.86 -35.03
C PRO A 1149 36.13 36.82 -35.26
N GLN A 1150 36.35 36.54 -36.55
CA GLN A 1150 37.23 35.54 -37.20
C GLN A 1150 38.72 35.93 -37.22
N PHE A 1151 39.64 34.95 -37.34
CA PHE A 1151 40.46 34.63 -38.54
C PHE A 1151 41.48 33.53 -38.18
N GLY A 1152 41.76 32.62 -39.11
CA GLY A 1152 42.62 31.45 -38.91
C GLY A 1152 44.01 31.56 -39.52
N SER A 1153 44.90 30.65 -39.09
CA SER A 1153 45.97 29.94 -39.82
C SER A 1153 46.76 29.17 -38.75
N GLU A 1154 46.70 27.83 -38.71
CA GLU A 1154 47.61 26.92 -39.41
C GLU A 1154 48.92 26.66 -38.63
N VAL A 1155 49.29 25.37 -38.60
CA VAL A 1155 50.64 24.82 -38.39
C VAL A 1155 51.13 24.55 -36.95
N GLU A 1156 50.92 23.28 -36.58
CA GLU A 1156 51.91 22.31 -36.09
C GLU A 1156 52.41 22.23 -34.64
N LEU A 1157 52.42 20.94 -34.23
CA LEU A 1157 53.42 20.22 -33.44
C LEU A 1157 53.29 20.21 -31.90
N ARG A 1158 52.92 19.00 -31.46
CA ARG A 1158 53.54 18.16 -30.41
C ARG A 1158 52.95 18.16 -29.00
N HIS A 1159 52.59 16.92 -28.63
CA HIS A 1159 52.65 16.30 -27.29
C HIS A 1159 51.79 16.94 -26.20
N SER A 1160 50.67 16.31 -25.84
CA SER A 1160 50.55 15.20 -24.89
C SER A 1160 49.07 14.88 -24.69
#